data_AF-A0A1V8UQ18-F1
#
_entry.id   AF-A0A1V8UQ18-F1
#
_cell.length_a   1.000
_cell.length_b   1.000
_cell.length_c   1.000
_cell.angle_alpha   90.00
_cell.angle_beta   90.00
_cell.angle_gamma   90.00
#
_symmetry.space_group_name_H-M   'P 1'
#
loop_
_entity.id
_entity.type
_entity.pdbx_description
1 polymer ?
#
loop_
_entity_poly.entity_id
_entity_poly.type
_entity_poly.pdbx_seq_one_letter_code
_entity_poly.pdbx_strand_id
1 'polypeptide(L)'
;MAAPPHLNLPSSTPTTSPARGAEMRDFLTSRLRTSRIPPQTQPTVPQQPTAPPLVHAWTFWHDRQDRAATQSTSNATPDHPSDYEDRLVPLASIADVAAFWGVLNNFDISLLPLRDSVHLFKRGVKPLWEDPRNAKGGAWTFRVPKSQAPEWWKEVCMMAVGEQLQAAVVGEDGGKDDICGISLGVSCKPAASRSGWKSNRRDGPENVVHDHVSYLRSVLASRLGHQAPHNENAIHLRLFYYQGNEWERSVSIQRGFKVIIGGGTAGLVLASRLTEIPSISVAVLEAGQDRSTDLNVLAPGLLTSLYGNPDYDWIYTTVQQTHLNDRVIGHPRGKPLGGSSAINYLAWTHASRRNIDDWGRLGNEGWSWEQLEPYFTKVENVTAPSEAVVQDLDLESLELDLHGTAGPVANGFPREGQYTVLDEAWPRSYEGLGIGVKEDPRDDYAANTYLKAAASRKNLKVFTDALVAKIEFDTHGRLPVATGVRFSINGTAHSIKAKHEVILSAGSFGSPQILELSGIGSKQVLRAADVPLVHENPNVGDNLQDHPYMPLGFEVNPGIPTLDDLANKTDFNAAPDEYLADATGPLATVALGGALLSLAQILPNATEYASLTSELSKLKSKTSHPGLAAQYRLTLSDLLNPSEAAVQHMNTASGMNPELANDTTQLFFAPTPGNYFTILGVLEHPFSRGTVHIVSSDPAVHPDIDPHYLEHPADITILSKITLHVQNALAVTPPLSDHLVGNGTVLQPVYRHLTEENVESEIRRLMQSEYHPVGTCAMLPKKSGGVVDERFRVHGVRGLRVVDASVIPMLPRGNLQTLVYALAERAADFIKADLAKSDHGKERPW
;
A
#
# COMPACT_ATOMS: atom_id res chain seq x y z
N MET A 1 -49.25 19.38 -8.08
CA MET A 1 -49.48 19.16 -9.52
C MET A 1 -48.12 18.98 -10.18
N ALA A 2 -47.99 17.89 -10.96
CA ALA A 2 -46.87 17.52 -11.84
C ALA A 2 -45.46 17.39 -11.22
N ALA A 3 -45.08 16.15 -10.88
CA ALA A 3 -43.70 15.70 -10.69
C ALA A 3 -42.98 15.52 -12.05
N PRO A 4 -41.65 15.75 -12.15
CA PRO A 4 -40.86 15.37 -13.31
C PRO A 4 -40.32 13.91 -13.20
N PRO A 5 -39.91 13.30 -14.33
CA PRO A 5 -39.96 11.85 -14.54
C PRO A 5 -38.71 11.09 -14.07
N HIS A 6 -38.94 9.87 -13.57
CA HIS A 6 -37.95 8.87 -13.21
C HIS A 6 -37.17 8.34 -14.44
N LEU A 7 -35.84 8.34 -14.35
CA LEU A 7 -34.95 7.56 -15.22
C LEU A 7 -34.87 6.13 -14.68
N ASN A 8 -35.32 5.17 -15.50
CA ASN A 8 -35.25 3.72 -15.23
C ASN A 8 -33.79 3.24 -15.21
N LEU A 9 -33.31 2.81 -14.04
CA LEU A 9 -32.13 1.96 -13.90
C LEU A 9 -32.54 0.49 -14.15
N PRO A 10 -31.76 -0.32 -14.86
CA PRO A 10 -32.07 -1.73 -15.06
C PRO A 10 -31.96 -2.50 -13.74
N SER A 11 -33.03 -3.23 -13.42
CA SER A 11 -33.11 -4.14 -12.29
C SER A 11 -32.15 -5.32 -12.46
N SER A 12 -31.05 -5.31 -11.71
CA SER A 12 -30.37 -6.54 -11.30
C SER A 12 -30.44 -6.63 -9.79
N THR A 13 -31.27 -7.53 -9.29
CA THR A 13 -31.36 -7.93 -7.89
C THR A 13 -29.97 -8.29 -7.35
N PRO A 14 -29.47 -7.65 -6.28
CA PRO A 14 -28.39 -8.23 -5.51
C PRO A 14 -28.99 -9.41 -4.75
N THR A 15 -28.62 -10.62 -5.16
CA THR A 15 -28.84 -11.81 -4.32
C THR A 15 -27.87 -11.69 -3.15
N THR A 16 -28.40 -11.23 -2.02
CA THR A 16 -27.72 -11.26 -0.72
C THR A 16 -27.57 -12.73 -0.32
N SER A 17 -26.33 -13.24 -0.37
CA SER A 17 -26.01 -14.49 0.31
C SER A 17 -25.65 -14.16 1.77
N PRO A 18 -26.33 -14.74 2.78
CA PRO A 18 -25.95 -14.69 4.19
C PRO A 18 -24.50 -15.15 4.48
N ALA A 19 -23.81 -15.74 3.49
CA ALA A 19 -22.45 -16.24 3.61
C ALA A 19 -21.40 -15.14 3.85
N ARG A 20 -21.56 -13.92 3.30
CA ARG A 20 -20.54 -12.85 3.48
C ARG A 20 -20.51 -12.27 4.90
N GLY A 21 -21.67 -12.15 5.54
CA GLY A 21 -21.76 -11.77 6.95
C GLY A 21 -21.20 -12.85 7.89
N ALA A 22 -21.23 -14.12 7.47
CA ALA A 22 -20.59 -15.23 8.19
C ALA A 22 -19.07 -15.26 7.97
N GLU A 23 -18.57 -15.00 6.76
CA GLU A 23 -17.14 -14.90 6.46
C GLU A 23 -16.44 -13.79 7.25
N MET A 24 -17.09 -12.62 7.40
CA MET A 24 -16.56 -11.53 8.24
C MET A 24 -16.56 -11.93 9.72
N ARG A 25 -17.62 -12.61 10.18
CA ARG A 25 -17.73 -13.11 11.56
C ARG A 25 -16.66 -14.16 11.88
N ASP A 26 -16.36 -15.06 10.94
CA ASP A 26 -15.33 -16.10 11.09
C ASP A 26 -13.91 -15.51 11.02
N PHE A 27 -13.68 -14.53 10.13
CA PHE A 27 -12.43 -13.77 10.07
C PHE A 27 -12.12 -13.10 11.42
N LEU A 28 -13.10 -12.43 12.02
CA LEU A 28 -12.93 -11.70 13.29
C LEU A 28 -12.87 -12.62 14.52
N THR A 29 -13.62 -13.72 14.52
CA THR A 29 -13.60 -14.69 15.63
C THR A 29 -12.25 -15.41 15.72
N SER A 30 -11.55 -15.59 14.60
CA SER A 30 -10.21 -16.22 14.56
C SER A 30 -9.11 -15.40 15.24
N ARG A 31 -9.24 -14.06 15.30
CA ARG A 31 -8.26 -13.16 15.93
C ARG A 31 -8.43 -13.00 17.45
N LEU A 32 -9.61 -13.33 17.99
CA LEU A 32 -9.91 -13.23 19.42
C LEU A 32 -9.53 -14.48 20.24
N ARG A 33 -8.97 -15.51 19.58
CA ARG A 33 -8.48 -16.73 20.24
C ARG A 33 -7.13 -17.16 19.67
N THR A 34 -6.05 -16.61 20.24
CA THR A 34 -4.73 -17.21 20.52
C THR A 34 -3.70 -16.08 20.46
N SER A 35 -3.09 -15.63 21.55
CA SER A 35 -1.90 -16.31 22.07
C SER A 35 -1.59 -15.91 23.53
N ARG A 36 -1.72 -16.86 24.45
CA ARG A 36 -0.81 -16.96 25.59
C ARG A 36 -0.12 -18.31 25.45
N ILE A 37 1.07 -18.31 24.87
CA ILE A 37 2.01 -19.43 24.99
C ILE A 37 3.24 -18.88 25.70
N PRO A 38 3.57 -19.35 26.92
CA PRO A 38 4.82 -18.97 27.55
C PRO A 38 5.99 -19.64 26.83
N PRO A 39 7.18 -19.01 26.79
CA PRO A 39 8.31 -19.53 26.04
C PRO A 39 8.79 -20.84 26.65
N GLN A 40 8.66 -21.95 25.93
CA GLN A 40 9.38 -23.18 26.23
C GLN A 40 10.73 -23.14 25.52
N THR A 41 11.79 -23.23 26.33
CA THR A 41 13.17 -23.45 25.88
C THR A 41 13.28 -24.78 25.15
N GLN A 42 13.61 -24.74 23.85
CA GLN A 42 14.00 -25.94 23.11
C GLN A 42 15.53 -26.13 23.16
N PRO A 43 16.03 -27.37 23.32
CA PRO A 43 17.45 -27.67 23.28
C PRO A 43 17.97 -27.59 21.83
N THR A 44 19.18 -27.06 21.68
CA THR A 44 19.90 -26.92 20.41
C THR A 44 20.16 -28.28 19.76
N VAL A 45 19.53 -28.51 18.60
CA VAL A 45 19.87 -29.60 17.67
C VAL A 45 20.88 -29.07 16.65
N PRO A 46 21.97 -29.80 16.32
CA PRO A 46 22.94 -29.35 15.33
C PRO A 46 22.27 -29.22 13.96
N GLN A 47 22.45 -28.07 13.29
CA GLN A 47 21.97 -27.85 11.93
C GLN A 47 22.63 -28.84 10.97
N GLN A 48 21.84 -29.75 10.40
CA GLN A 48 22.22 -30.47 9.19
C GLN A 48 22.25 -29.50 8.00
N PRO A 49 23.14 -29.70 7.02
CA PRO A 49 23.22 -28.85 5.84
C PRO A 49 21.86 -28.82 5.11
N THR A 50 21.37 -27.61 4.83
CA THR A 50 20.12 -27.38 4.12
C THR A 50 20.19 -27.97 2.71
N ALA A 51 19.25 -28.84 2.37
CA ALA A 51 19.16 -29.41 1.03
C ALA A 51 18.95 -28.29 -0.02
N PRO A 52 19.43 -28.46 -1.27
CA PRO A 52 19.25 -27.46 -2.32
C PRO A 52 17.76 -27.14 -2.55
N PRO A 53 17.38 -25.86 -2.69
CA PRO A 53 16.00 -25.48 -2.95
C PRO A 53 15.58 -25.87 -4.37
N LEU A 54 14.29 -26.11 -4.56
CA LEU A 54 13.68 -26.27 -5.88
C LEU A 54 13.43 -24.90 -6.51
N VAL A 55 13.42 -24.82 -7.85
CA VAL A 55 13.11 -23.59 -8.59
C VAL A 55 11.70 -23.08 -8.25
N HIS A 56 10.74 -24.00 -8.12
CA HIS A 56 9.40 -23.73 -7.64
C HIS A 56 9.08 -24.66 -6.47
N ALA A 57 8.30 -24.17 -5.51
CA ALA A 57 7.67 -25.05 -4.53
C ALA A 57 6.49 -25.79 -5.19
N TRP A 58 6.25 -27.03 -4.77
CA TRP A 58 5.16 -27.87 -5.29
C TRP A 58 4.33 -28.46 -4.15
N THR A 59 3.11 -28.89 -4.45
CA THR A 59 2.21 -29.56 -3.52
C THR A 59 1.72 -30.86 -4.15
N PHE A 60 1.88 -31.96 -3.42
CA PHE A 60 1.25 -33.23 -3.74
C PHE A 60 -0.20 -33.20 -3.26
N TRP A 61 -1.11 -33.66 -4.10
CA TRP A 61 -2.53 -33.80 -3.78
C TRP A 61 -3.00 -35.23 -4.05
N HIS A 62 -4.00 -35.68 -3.29
CA HIS A 62 -4.71 -36.94 -3.50
C HIS A 62 -6.19 -36.64 -3.70
N ASP A 63 -6.73 -37.05 -4.84
CA ASP A 63 -8.17 -37.15 -5.07
C ASP A 63 -8.64 -38.55 -4.70
N ARG A 64 -9.41 -38.65 -3.61
CA ARG A 64 -9.91 -39.92 -3.06
C ARG A 64 -11.36 -40.13 -3.48
N GLN A 65 -11.62 -41.15 -4.30
CA GLN A 65 -13.01 -41.51 -4.66
C GLN A 65 -13.61 -42.49 -3.64
N ASP A 66 -14.57 -42.01 -2.86
CA ASP A 66 -15.18 -42.82 -1.80
C ASP A 66 -16.11 -43.92 -2.36
N ARG A 67 -15.88 -45.18 -1.97
CA ARG A 67 -16.61 -46.35 -2.50
C ARG A 67 -18.09 -46.37 -2.10
N ALA A 68 -18.50 -45.63 -1.07
CA ALA A 68 -19.86 -45.67 -0.53
C ALA A 68 -20.89 -44.91 -1.39
N ALA A 69 -20.48 -43.96 -2.22
CA ALA A 69 -21.40 -43.12 -3.00
C ALA A 69 -21.88 -43.74 -4.32
N THR A 70 -21.31 -44.87 -4.77
CA THR A 70 -21.57 -45.43 -6.12
C THR A 70 -22.49 -46.66 -6.15
N GLN A 71 -23.14 -47.03 -5.03
CA GLN A 71 -24.13 -48.12 -4.99
C GLN A 71 -25.59 -47.65 -4.99
N SER A 72 -25.87 -46.35 -5.13
CA SER A 72 -27.24 -45.84 -5.16
C SER A 72 -27.52 -45.04 -6.44
N THR A 73 -28.46 -45.57 -7.23
CA THR A 73 -29.16 -44.96 -8.38
C THR A 73 -28.43 -44.89 -9.74
N SER A 74 -29.01 -45.59 -10.70
CA SER A 74 -28.68 -45.61 -12.13
C SER A 74 -29.09 -44.33 -12.87
N ASN A 75 -29.11 -43.17 -12.21
CA ASN A 75 -29.57 -41.88 -12.78
C ASN A 75 -28.87 -40.63 -12.19
N ALA A 76 -27.65 -40.76 -11.65
CA ALA A 76 -26.91 -39.58 -11.16
C ALA A 76 -26.40 -38.70 -12.31
N THR A 77 -26.67 -37.39 -12.23
CA THR A 77 -26.11 -36.33 -13.07
C THR A 77 -24.58 -36.26 -12.97
N PRO A 78 -23.86 -35.69 -13.96
CA PRO A 78 -22.40 -35.59 -13.94
C PRO A 78 -21.92 -34.82 -12.69
N ASP A 79 -20.82 -35.26 -12.07
CA ASP A 79 -20.15 -34.65 -10.90
C ASP A 79 -20.24 -33.11 -10.93
N HIS A 80 -20.78 -32.50 -9.87
CA HIS A 80 -20.74 -31.05 -9.69
C HIS A 80 -19.31 -30.63 -9.30
N PRO A 81 -18.75 -29.48 -9.77
CA PRO A 81 -17.36 -29.08 -9.47
C PRO A 81 -17.05 -29.01 -7.96
N SER A 82 -18.03 -28.62 -7.15
CA SER A 82 -17.93 -28.61 -5.68
C SER A 82 -17.60 -29.99 -5.09
N ASP A 83 -18.14 -31.06 -5.67
CA ASP A 83 -17.95 -32.43 -5.17
C ASP A 83 -16.54 -32.95 -5.44
N TYR A 84 -15.80 -32.38 -6.41
CA TYR A 84 -14.42 -32.75 -6.69
C TYR A 84 -13.43 -31.93 -5.85
N GLU A 85 -13.70 -30.64 -5.61
CA GLU A 85 -12.87 -29.82 -4.73
C GLU A 85 -12.87 -30.35 -3.28
N ASP A 86 -14.04 -30.78 -2.77
CA ASP A 86 -14.18 -31.35 -1.43
C ASP A 86 -13.44 -32.69 -1.23
N ARG A 87 -13.08 -33.38 -2.32
CA ARG A 87 -12.34 -34.67 -2.30
C ARG A 87 -10.82 -34.52 -2.38
N LEU A 88 -10.31 -33.33 -2.69
CA LEU A 88 -8.89 -33.07 -2.87
C LEU A 88 -8.18 -32.83 -1.54
N VAL A 89 -7.28 -33.73 -1.19
CA VAL A 89 -6.49 -33.64 0.06
C VAL A 89 -5.03 -33.29 -0.27
N PRO A 90 -4.47 -32.19 0.27
CA PRO A 90 -3.05 -31.91 0.15
C PRO A 90 -2.26 -32.90 1.01
N LEU A 91 -1.33 -33.64 0.39
CA LEU A 91 -0.49 -34.63 1.08
C LEU A 91 0.77 -34.01 1.69
N ALA A 92 1.47 -33.18 0.91
CA ALA A 92 2.71 -32.55 1.32
C ALA A 92 3.06 -31.37 0.40
N SER A 93 3.69 -30.34 0.95
CA SER A 93 4.34 -29.30 0.16
C SER A 93 5.85 -29.47 0.20
N ILE A 94 6.49 -29.32 -0.95
CA ILE A 94 7.93 -29.51 -1.14
C ILE A 94 8.55 -28.21 -1.68
N ALA A 95 9.66 -27.78 -1.10
CA ALA A 95 10.39 -26.59 -1.52
C ALA A 95 11.89 -26.86 -1.76
N ASP A 96 12.36 -28.06 -1.43
CA ASP A 96 13.74 -28.50 -1.60
C ASP A 96 13.80 -29.97 -2.05
N VAL A 97 14.99 -30.38 -2.49
CA VAL A 97 15.24 -31.73 -3.04
C VAL A 97 15.02 -32.83 -1.98
N ALA A 98 15.33 -32.57 -0.71
CA ALA A 98 15.16 -33.56 0.35
C ALA A 98 13.68 -33.80 0.64
N ALA A 99 12.86 -32.74 0.70
CA ALA A 99 11.42 -32.83 0.86
C ALA A 99 10.77 -33.58 -0.33
N PHE A 100 11.21 -33.32 -1.55
CA PHE A 100 10.74 -34.06 -2.74
C PHE A 100 10.97 -35.57 -2.62
N TRP A 101 12.20 -36.00 -2.33
CA TRP A 101 12.51 -37.42 -2.16
C TRP A 101 11.86 -38.02 -0.90
N GLY A 102 11.70 -37.22 0.15
CA GLY A 102 10.98 -37.60 1.36
C GLY A 102 9.54 -38.01 1.07
N VAL A 103 8.82 -37.26 0.22
CA VAL A 103 7.46 -37.63 -0.18
C VAL A 103 7.48 -38.82 -1.14
N LEU A 104 8.29 -38.77 -2.19
CA LEU A 104 8.25 -39.78 -3.26
C LEU A 104 8.69 -41.17 -2.80
N ASN A 105 9.65 -41.28 -1.89
CA ASN A 105 10.12 -42.57 -1.37
C ASN A 105 9.14 -43.21 -0.37
N ASN A 106 8.26 -42.41 0.24
CA ASN A 106 7.30 -42.88 1.25
C ASN A 106 5.87 -43.04 0.68
N PHE A 107 5.68 -42.82 -0.61
CA PHE A 107 4.39 -42.93 -1.28
C PHE A 107 4.46 -43.92 -2.45
N ASP A 108 4.11 -45.18 -2.18
CA ASP A 108 4.09 -46.23 -3.21
C ASP A 108 2.82 -46.15 -4.07
N ILE A 109 2.98 -45.61 -5.27
CA ILE A 109 1.87 -45.40 -6.20
C ILE A 109 1.31 -46.70 -6.76
N SER A 110 2.05 -47.82 -6.67
CA SER A 110 1.55 -49.12 -7.11
C SER A 110 0.35 -49.58 -6.27
N LEU A 111 0.22 -49.03 -5.06
CA LEU A 111 -0.88 -49.25 -4.14
C LEU A 111 -2.06 -48.31 -4.35
N LEU A 112 -2.00 -47.41 -5.34
CA LEU A 112 -3.07 -46.43 -5.58
C LEU A 112 -4.39 -47.14 -5.94
N PRO A 113 -5.49 -46.89 -5.20
CA PRO A 113 -6.77 -47.54 -5.45
C PRO A 113 -7.34 -47.25 -6.85
N LEU A 114 -8.19 -48.16 -7.34
CA LEU A 114 -8.91 -47.96 -8.60
C LEU A 114 -9.78 -46.69 -8.50
N ARG A 115 -9.66 -45.79 -9.48
CA ARG A 115 -10.32 -44.48 -9.62
C ARG A 115 -9.74 -43.32 -8.79
N ASP A 116 -8.76 -43.57 -7.93
CA ASP A 116 -8.03 -42.48 -7.27
C ASP A 116 -7.04 -41.82 -8.22
N SER A 117 -6.73 -40.54 -7.95
CA SER A 117 -5.71 -39.78 -8.66
C SER A 117 -4.75 -39.11 -7.69
N VAL A 118 -3.49 -39.02 -8.10
CA VAL A 118 -2.44 -38.28 -7.38
C VAL A 118 -1.94 -37.17 -8.28
N HIS A 119 -1.74 -36.00 -7.69
CA HIS A 119 -1.36 -34.80 -8.41
C HIS A 119 -0.10 -34.20 -7.79
N LEU A 120 0.72 -33.56 -8.63
CA LEU A 120 1.84 -32.74 -8.22
C LEU A 120 1.69 -31.40 -8.94
N PHE A 121 1.36 -30.33 -8.21
CA PHE A 121 1.11 -29.00 -8.78
C PHE A 121 2.00 -27.95 -8.13
N LYS A 122 2.34 -26.87 -8.84
CA LYS A 122 3.07 -25.75 -8.24
C LYS A 122 2.30 -25.19 -7.03
N ARG A 123 3.01 -24.80 -5.98
CA ARG A 123 2.42 -24.37 -4.71
C ARG A 123 1.42 -23.24 -4.96
N GLY A 124 0.25 -23.38 -4.36
CA GLY A 124 -0.85 -22.44 -4.52
C GLY A 124 -1.81 -22.80 -5.65
N VAL A 125 -1.41 -23.58 -6.67
CA VAL A 125 -2.28 -24.03 -7.77
C VAL A 125 -3.02 -25.30 -7.36
N LYS A 126 -4.36 -25.29 -7.41
CA LYS A 126 -5.16 -26.49 -7.15
C LYS A 126 -5.30 -27.32 -8.43
N PRO A 127 -5.41 -28.66 -8.37
CA PRO A 127 -5.66 -29.51 -9.54
C PRO A 127 -7.13 -29.44 -10.02
N LEU A 128 -7.65 -28.22 -10.17
CA LEU A 128 -9.00 -27.87 -10.60
C LEU A 128 -8.93 -27.11 -11.93
N TRP A 129 -9.88 -27.35 -12.84
CA TRP A 129 -9.95 -26.59 -14.10
C TRP A 129 -10.52 -25.19 -13.89
N GLU A 130 -11.27 -24.99 -12.81
CA GLU A 130 -11.87 -23.75 -12.36
C GLU A 130 -10.86 -22.82 -11.65
N ASP A 131 -9.68 -23.33 -11.26
CA ASP A 131 -8.60 -22.47 -10.76
C ASP A 131 -8.23 -21.47 -11.87
N PRO A 132 -8.28 -20.14 -11.63
CA PRO A 132 -7.99 -19.13 -12.65
C PRO A 132 -6.63 -19.33 -13.35
N ARG A 133 -5.67 -19.97 -12.68
CA ARG A 133 -4.33 -20.29 -13.21
C ARG A 133 -4.27 -21.59 -14.00
N ASN A 134 -5.36 -22.36 -14.06
CA ASN A 134 -5.50 -23.54 -14.92
C ASN A 134 -6.58 -23.35 -15.99
N ALA A 135 -7.54 -22.44 -15.77
CA ALA A 135 -8.74 -22.27 -16.60
C ALA A 135 -8.46 -21.91 -18.07
N LYS A 136 -7.33 -21.23 -18.34
CA LYS A 136 -6.87 -20.87 -19.70
C LYS A 136 -5.78 -21.80 -20.24
N GLY A 137 -5.40 -22.81 -19.48
CA GLY A 137 -4.36 -23.79 -19.81
C GLY A 137 -4.85 -24.98 -20.63
N GLY A 138 -4.00 -26.00 -20.74
CA GLY A 138 -4.34 -27.27 -21.37
C GLY A 138 -3.71 -28.44 -20.63
N ALA A 139 -4.03 -29.65 -21.06
CA ALA A 139 -3.36 -30.84 -20.59
C ALA A 139 -3.04 -31.80 -21.73
N TRP A 140 -1.83 -32.37 -21.71
CA TRP A 140 -1.49 -33.51 -22.53
C TRP A 140 -1.73 -34.79 -21.75
N THR A 141 -2.48 -35.71 -22.34
CA THR A 141 -2.76 -37.01 -21.72
C THR A 141 -2.04 -38.13 -22.44
N PHE A 142 -1.35 -38.97 -21.67
CA PHE A 142 -0.64 -40.16 -22.14
C PHE A 142 -1.17 -41.40 -21.43
N ARG A 143 -1.01 -42.54 -22.10
CA ARG A 143 -1.35 -43.86 -21.57
C ARG A 143 -0.06 -44.61 -21.30
N VAL A 144 0.11 -45.08 -20.06
CA VAL A 144 1.31 -45.81 -19.63
C VAL A 144 0.88 -47.21 -19.18
N PRO A 145 1.60 -48.29 -19.57
CA PRO A 145 1.35 -49.63 -19.04
C PRO A 145 1.32 -49.64 -17.51
N LYS A 146 0.34 -50.31 -16.91
CA LYS A 146 0.19 -50.34 -15.44
C LYS A 146 1.46 -50.80 -14.72
N SER A 147 2.18 -51.76 -15.29
CA SER A 147 3.45 -52.29 -14.76
C SER A 147 4.58 -51.25 -14.71
N GLN A 148 4.53 -50.22 -15.56
CA GLN A 148 5.58 -49.20 -15.67
C GLN A 148 5.18 -47.86 -15.03
N ALA A 149 3.94 -47.72 -14.55
CA ALA A 149 3.44 -46.45 -14.02
C ALA A 149 4.25 -45.87 -12.85
N PRO A 150 4.78 -46.67 -11.89
CA PRO A 150 5.65 -46.15 -10.83
C PRO A 150 6.90 -45.44 -11.34
N GLU A 151 7.56 -46.04 -12.34
CA GLU A 151 8.78 -45.50 -12.94
C GLU A 151 8.48 -44.24 -13.76
N TRP A 152 7.42 -44.28 -14.58
CA TRP A 152 6.98 -43.13 -15.36
C TRP A 152 6.58 -41.93 -14.50
N TRP A 153 5.82 -42.16 -13.43
CA TRP A 153 5.41 -41.10 -12.51
C TRP A 153 6.63 -40.44 -11.86
N LYS A 154 7.54 -41.25 -11.32
CA LYS A 154 8.79 -40.78 -10.71
C LYS A 154 9.60 -39.93 -11.69
N GLU A 155 9.83 -40.43 -12.90
CA GLU A 155 10.62 -39.74 -13.91
C GLU A 155 9.96 -38.42 -14.37
N VAL A 156 8.65 -38.42 -14.60
CA VAL A 156 7.93 -37.20 -15.01
C VAL A 156 7.89 -36.17 -13.89
N CYS A 157 7.71 -36.59 -12.63
CA CYS A 157 7.83 -35.69 -11.47
C CYS A 157 9.23 -35.09 -11.37
N MET A 158 10.29 -35.89 -11.53
CA MET A 158 11.66 -35.38 -11.53
C MET A 158 11.91 -34.41 -12.69
N MET A 159 11.42 -34.71 -13.89
CA MET A 159 11.57 -33.84 -15.05
C MET A 159 10.79 -32.53 -14.89
N ALA A 160 9.61 -32.53 -14.26
CA ALA A 160 8.86 -31.30 -14.00
C ALA A 160 9.51 -30.45 -12.91
N VAL A 161 9.83 -31.06 -11.76
CA VAL A 161 10.49 -30.35 -10.64
C VAL A 161 11.88 -29.85 -11.03
N GLY A 162 12.56 -30.56 -11.93
CA GLY A 162 13.83 -30.17 -12.53
C GLY A 162 13.73 -29.32 -13.80
N GLU A 163 12.55 -28.80 -14.15
CA GLU A 163 12.30 -27.90 -15.28
C GLU A 163 12.68 -28.45 -16.69
N GLN A 164 12.90 -29.76 -16.82
CA GLN A 164 13.28 -30.40 -18.09
C GLN A 164 12.11 -30.47 -19.09
N LEU A 165 10.87 -30.39 -18.61
CA LEU A 165 9.67 -30.42 -19.47
C LEU A 165 9.31 -29.04 -20.03
N GLN A 166 9.92 -27.98 -19.53
CA GLN A 166 9.54 -26.60 -19.85
C GLN A 166 9.78 -26.27 -21.33
N ALA A 167 10.79 -26.87 -21.98
CA ALA A 167 11.05 -26.69 -23.41
C ALA A 167 9.93 -27.22 -24.32
N ALA A 168 9.11 -28.17 -23.82
CA ALA A 168 8.02 -28.75 -24.60
C ALA A 168 6.80 -27.83 -24.74
N VAL A 169 6.78 -26.69 -24.01
CA VAL A 169 5.62 -25.79 -23.91
C VAL A 169 5.93 -24.36 -24.37
N VAL A 170 7.14 -24.12 -24.86
CA VAL A 170 7.55 -22.82 -25.42
C VAL A 170 7.15 -22.75 -26.90
N GLY A 171 6.45 -21.68 -27.30
CA GLY A 171 6.07 -21.43 -28.69
C GLY A 171 7.23 -20.95 -29.58
N GLU A 172 7.11 -21.11 -30.90
CA GLU A 172 8.10 -20.59 -31.88
C GLU A 172 8.25 -19.06 -31.85
N ASP A 173 7.27 -18.35 -31.30
CA ASP A 173 7.25 -16.89 -31.09
C ASP A 173 7.93 -16.45 -29.77
N GLY A 174 8.46 -17.39 -28.98
CA GLY A 174 9.05 -17.13 -27.67
C GLY A 174 8.02 -16.94 -26.53
N GLY A 175 6.73 -17.17 -26.78
CA GLY A 175 5.72 -17.21 -25.72
C GLY A 175 5.93 -18.41 -24.78
N LYS A 176 5.97 -18.16 -23.47
CA LYS A 176 6.18 -19.21 -22.47
C LYS A 176 4.86 -19.64 -21.86
N ASP A 177 4.32 -20.79 -22.26
CA ASP A 177 3.38 -21.50 -21.41
C ASP A 177 4.18 -22.16 -20.26
N ASP A 178 3.59 -22.39 -19.09
CA ASP A 178 4.30 -22.89 -17.90
C ASP A 178 3.70 -24.21 -17.42
N ILE A 179 4.53 -25.21 -17.13
CA ILE A 179 4.06 -26.49 -16.57
C ILE A 179 3.58 -26.25 -15.13
N CYS A 180 2.26 -26.23 -14.93
CA CYS A 180 1.66 -25.94 -13.64
C CYS A 180 1.37 -27.19 -12.80
N GLY A 181 1.32 -28.37 -13.43
CA GLY A 181 1.11 -29.60 -12.68
C GLY A 181 1.16 -30.90 -13.49
N ILE A 182 1.18 -32.01 -12.76
CA ILE A 182 1.14 -33.37 -13.28
C ILE A 182 0.06 -34.13 -12.53
N SER A 183 -0.64 -35.03 -13.19
CA SER A 183 -1.58 -35.94 -12.53
C SER A 183 -1.44 -37.36 -13.06
N LEU A 184 -1.59 -38.32 -12.16
CA LEU A 184 -1.67 -39.74 -12.47
C LEU A 184 -2.98 -40.31 -11.94
N GLY A 185 -3.77 -40.95 -12.80
CA GLY A 185 -5.06 -41.54 -12.42
C GLY A 185 -5.27 -42.94 -12.97
N VAL A 186 -5.86 -43.82 -12.15
CA VAL A 186 -6.12 -45.24 -12.49
C VAL A 186 -7.54 -45.40 -13.07
N SER A 187 -7.65 -45.80 -14.34
CA SER A 187 -8.95 -45.98 -15.02
C SER A 187 -9.24 -47.45 -15.36
N CYS A 188 -10.53 -47.82 -15.34
CA CYS A 188 -11.03 -49.17 -15.61
C CYS A 188 -11.78 -49.33 -16.95
N LYS A 189 -11.77 -48.34 -17.85
CA LYS A 189 -12.49 -48.44 -19.14
C LYS A 189 -11.60 -49.10 -20.21
N PRO A 190 -11.91 -50.32 -20.71
CA PRO A 190 -11.39 -50.78 -21.97
C PRO A 190 -12.22 -50.12 -23.08
N ALA A 191 -11.61 -49.27 -23.90
CA ALA A 191 -12.31 -48.67 -25.04
C ALA A 191 -11.37 -48.55 -26.24
N ALA A 192 -11.87 -49.08 -27.36
CA ALA A 192 -11.44 -49.03 -28.75
C ALA A 192 -10.05 -48.46 -29.05
N SER A 193 -9.27 -49.27 -29.76
CA SER A 193 -7.96 -49.01 -30.37
C SER A 193 -7.78 -47.60 -30.95
N ARG A 194 -7.40 -46.65 -30.10
CA ARG A 194 -6.59 -45.48 -30.47
C ARG A 194 -5.65 -45.18 -29.30
N SER A 195 -4.46 -45.73 -29.35
CA SER A 195 -3.28 -45.21 -28.66
C SER A 195 -3.01 -43.80 -29.20
N GLY A 196 -3.65 -42.79 -28.62
CA GLY A 196 -3.59 -41.42 -29.11
C GLY A 196 -3.21 -40.46 -28.00
N TRP A 197 -2.14 -39.71 -28.21
CA TRP A 197 -1.82 -38.51 -27.45
C TRP A 197 -2.90 -37.48 -27.82
N LYS A 198 -3.68 -37.03 -26.86
CA LYS A 198 -4.70 -36.00 -27.07
C LYS A 198 -4.38 -34.81 -26.17
N SER A 199 -4.24 -33.64 -26.78
CA SER A 199 -4.39 -32.37 -26.06
C SER A 199 -5.86 -31.97 -26.12
N ASN A 200 -6.39 -31.42 -25.02
CA ASN A 200 -7.73 -30.84 -24.98
C ASN A 200 -7.67 -29.33 -25.24
N ARG A 201 -7.00 -28.90 -26.33
CA ARG A 201 -6.97 -27.48 -26.69
C ARG A 201 -8.33 -27.11 -27.28
N ARG A 202 -9.12 -26.27 -26.59
CA ARG A 202 -10.43 -25.83 -27.10
C ARG A 202 -10.30 -24.84 -28.26
N ASP A 203 -9.24 -24.04 -28.33
CA ASP A 203 -8.99 -23.12 -29.44
C ASP A 203 -7.48 -22.93 -29.69
N GLY A 204 -6.99 -23.37 -30.86
CA GLY A 204 -5.61 -23.11 -31.30
C GLY A 204 -5.26 -23.84 -32.60
N PRO A 205 -4.26 -23.36 -33.37
CA PRO A 205 -3.87 -23.99 -34.64
C PRO A 205 -3.32 -25.41 -34.39
N GLU A 206 -3.85 -26.39 -35.12
CA GLU A 206 -3.55 -27.82 -34.97
C GLU A 206 -2.04 -28.15 -35.09
N ASN A 207 -1.27 -27.35 -35.83
CA ASN A 207 0.15 -27.61 -36.12
C ASN A 207 1.06 -27.46 -34.89
N VAL A 208 0.93 -26.37 -34.11
CA VAL A 208 1.79 -26.11 -32.93
C VAL A 208 1.61 -27.21 -31.87
N VAL A 209 0.39 -27.72 -31.73
CA VAL A 209 0.07 -28.82 -30.81
C VAL A 209 0.79 -30.11 -31.19
N HIS A 210 0.94 -30.37 -32.49
CA HIS A 210 1.57 -31.58 -33.00
C HIS A 210 3.09 -31.59 -32.75
N ASP A 211 3.74 -30.42 -32.82
CA ASP A 211 5.19 -30.27 -32.63
C ASP A 211 5.59 -30.42 -31.16
N HIS A 212 4.85 -29.80 -30.24
CA HIS A 212 5.05 -29.96 -28.79
C HIS A 212 4.87 -31.41 -28.34
N VAL A 213 3.84 -32.09 -28.86
CA VAL A 213 3.63 -33.53 -28.61
C VAL A 213 4.79 -34.37 -29.14
N SER A 214 5.38 -34.00 -30.27
CA SER A 214 6.52 -34.73 -30.87
C SER A 214 7.82 -34.52 -30.08
N TYR A 215 8.07 -33.31 -29.59
CA TYR A 215 9.22 -33.03 -28.72
C TYR A 215 9.08 -33.68 -27.34
N LEU A 216 7.92 -33.58 -26.72
CA LEU A 216 7.69 -34.25 -25.43
C LEU A 216 7.85 -35.78 -25.57
N ARG A 217 7.41 -36.36 -26.69
CA ARG A 217 7.70 -37.77 -27.02
C ARG A 217 9.19 -38.05 -27.15
N SER A 218 9.98 -37.17 -27.76
CA SER A 218 11.42 -37.40 -27.92
C SER A 218 12.15 -37.31 -26.57
N VAL A 219 11.79 -36.35 -25.71
CA VAL A 219 12.34 -36.22 -24.35
C VAL A 219 12.02 -37.47 -23.53
N LEU A 220 10.75 -37.88 -23.49
CA LEU A 220 10.31 -39.06 -22.75
C LEU A 220 10.93 -40.35 -23.32
N ALA A 221 10.98 -40.51 -24.64
CA ALA A 221 11.62 -41.67 -25.26
C ALA A 221 13.13 -41.74 -24.98
N SER A 222 13.82 -40.60 -24.93
CA SER A 222 15.26 -40.54 -24.62
C SER A 222 15.58 -40.94 -23.17
N ARG A 223 14.66 -40.71 -22.24
CA ARG A 223 14.82 -41.00 -20.80
C ARG A 223 14.32 -42.39 -20.42
N LEU A 224 13.19 -42.81 -20.99
CA LEU A 224 12.46 -44.01 -20.57
C LEU A 224 12.62 -45.21 -21.52
N GLY A 225 13.30 -45.03 -22.68
CA GLY A 225 13.74 -46.14 -23.53
C GLY A 225 12.66 -47.01 -24.20
N HIS A 226 11.38 -46.65 -24.14
CA HIS A 226 10.29 -47.54 -24.55
C HIS A 226 9.28 -46.89 -25.53
N GLN A 227 9.00 -47.58 -26.65
CA GLN A 227 7.76 -47.39 -27.41
C GLN A 227 6.61 -48.09 -26.67
N ALA A 228 5.57 -47.35 -26.30
CA ALA A 228 4.44 -47.89 -25.56
C ALA A 228 3.74 -49.03 -26.34
N PRO A 229 3.56 -50.23 -25.76
CA PRO A 229 2.84 -51.32 -26.42
C PRO A 229 1.34 -51.02 -26.53
N HIS A 230 0.74 -51.39 -27.66
CA HIS A 230 -0.61 -50.99 -28.04
C HIS A 230 -1.76 -51.63 -27.23
N ASN A 231 -1.52 -52.59 -26.32
CA ASN A 231 -2.57 -53.49 -25.81
C ASN A 231 -2.57 -53.82 -24.30
N GLU A 232 -2.05 -52.98 -23.41
CA GLU A 232 -2.13 -53.21 -21.95
C GLU A 232 -3.13 -52.28 -21.24
N ASN A 233 -3.61 -52.72 -20.06
CA ASN A 233 -4.33 -51.85 -19.11
C ASN A 233 -3.44 -50.63 -18.80
N ALA A 234 -3.89 -49.44 -19.21
CA ALA A 234 -3.09 -48.24 -19.14
C ALA A 234 -3.58 -47.28 -18.04
N ILE A 235 -2.62 -46.68 -17.34
CA ILE A 235 -2.83 -45.55 -16.42
C ILE A 235 -2.74 -44.25 -17.23
N HIS A 236 -3.55 -43.26 -16.84
CA HIS A 236 -3.51 -41.93 -17.46
C HIS A 236 -2.51 -41.04 -16.72
N LEU A 237 -1.48 -40.58 -17.43
CA LEU A 237 -0.60 -39.50 -16.98
C LEU A 237 -1.00 -38.22 -17.72
N ARG A 238 -1.23 -37.13 -16.98
CA ARG A 238 -1.58 -35.82 -17.51
C ARG A 238 -0.53 -34.81 -17.14
N LEU A 239 -0.02 -34.07 -18.13
CA LEU A 239 0.83 -32.90 -17.93
C LEU A 239 -0.03 -31.66 -18.16
N PHE A 240 -0.20 -30.84 -17.13
CA PHE A 240 -0.94 -29.59 -17.16
C PHE A 240 0.01 -28.43 -17.41
N TYR A 241 -0.41 -27.53 -18.28
CA TYR A 241 0.29 -26.29 -18.55
C TYR A 241 -0.69 -25.14 -18.50
N TYR A 242 -0.23 -24.01 -17.98
CA TYR A 242 -0.95 -22.74 -18.06
C TYR A 242 -0.48 -21.98 -19.30
N GLN A 243 -1.42 -21.38 -20.02
CA GLN A 243 -1.09 -20.40 -21.04
C GLN A 243 -0.46 -19.21 -20.33
N GLY A 244 0.82 -18.90 -20.60
CA GLY A 244 1.49 -17.76 -19.98
C GLY A 244 0.58 -16.55 -20.01
N ASN A 245 0.43 -15.88 -18.86
CA ASN A 245 -0.48 -14.75 -18.69
C ASN A 245 -0.42 -13.88 -19.96
N GLU A 246 -1.56 -13.41 -20.47
CA GLU A 246 -1.60 -12.42 -21.56
C GLU A 246 -0.58 -11.28 -21.34
N TRP A 247 -0.22 -11.01 -20.08
CA TRP A 247 1.00 -10.37 -19.59
C TRP A 247 2.26 -10.54 -20.45
N GLU A 248 2.84 -11.74 -20.57
CA GLU A 248 4.15 -11.95 -21.19
C GLU A 248 4.08 -11.75 -22.72
N ARG A 249 2.94 -12.12 -23.34
CA ARG A 249 2.64 -11.79 -24.74
C ARG A 249 2.33 -10.29 -24.93
N SER A 250 1.69 -9.62 -23.98
CA SER A 250 1.33 -8.19 -24.10
C SER A 250 2.52 -7.26 -23.92
N VAL A 251 3.48 -7.62 -23.07
CA VAL A 251 4.75 -6.90 -22.90
C VAL A 251 5.66 -7.09 -24.11
N SER A 252 5.65 -8.27 -24.75
CA SER A 252 6.41 -8.51 -25.98
C SER A 252 5.77 -7.91 -27.24
N ILE A 253 4.44 -7.73 -27.27
CA ILE A 253 3.70 -7.15 -28.42
C ILE A 253 3.63 -5.61 -28.38
N GLN A 254 3.67 -4.97 -27.20
CA GLN A 254 3.61 -3.50 -27.12
C GLN A 254 4.99 -2.82 -27.22
N ARG A 255 5.10 -1.85 -28.13
CA ARG A 255 6.30 -1.02 -28.35
C ARG A 255 6.58 -0.06 -27.17
N GLY A 256 7.13 -0.60 -26.07
CA GLY A 256 7.83 0.08 -24.97
C GLY A 256 6.97 0.98 -24.07
N PHE A 257 6.97 0.68 -22.76
CA PHE A 257 6.20 1.39 -21.73
C PHE A 257 6.99 2.51 -21.06
N LYS A 258 6.33 3.60 -20.66
CA LYS A 258 6.78 4.36 -19.48
C LYS A 258 6.47 3.53 -18.24
N VAL A 259 7.42 3.41 -17.34
CA VAL A 259 7.26 2.57 -16.13
C VAL A 259 7.11 3.49 -14.92
N ILE A 260 6.00 3.34 -14.19
CA ILE A 260 5.73 3.99 -12.91
C ILE A 260 5.93 2.93 -11.82
N ILE A 261 6.77 3.24 -10.84
CA ILE A 261 7.04 2.37 -9.68
C ILE A 261 6.24 2.93 -8.50
N GLY A 262 5.28 2.17 -7.99
CA GLY A 262 4.31 2.61 -6.99
C GLY A 262 3.00 3.08 -7.62
N GLY A 263 1.93 2.34 -7.37
CA GLY A 263 0.53 2.66 -7.68
C GLY A 263 -0.16 3.39 -6.51
N GLY A 264 0.58 4.26 -5.81
CA GLY A 264 0.06 5.10 -4.74
C GLY A 264 -0.65 6.37 -5.24
N THR A 265 -0.86 7.32 -4.32
CA THR A 265 -1.53 8.61 -4.56
C THR A 265 -1.02 9.32 -5.83
N ALA A 266 0.28 9.58 -5.92
CA ALA A 266 0.88 10.25 -7.08
C ALA A 266 0.99 9.35 -8.33
N GLY A 267 1.33 8.06 -8.12
CA GLY A 267 1.55 7.12 -9.22
C GLY A 267 0.31 6.90 -10.08
N LEU A 268 -0.87 6.80 -9.45
CA LEU A 268 -2.13 6.63 -10.17
C LEU A 268 -2.60 7.89 -10.90
N VAL A 269 -2.29 9.08 -10.37
CA VAL A 269 -2.51 10.36 -11.09
C VAL A 269 -1.71 10.37 -12.38
N LEU A 270 -0.41 10.09 -12.29
CA LEU A 270 0.48 10.03 -13.45
C LEU A 270 0.03 8.98 -14.46
N ALA A 271 -0.31 7.78 -13.99
CA ALA A 271 -0.80 6.70 -14.85
C ALA A 271 -2.07 7.12 -15.60
N SER A 272 -3.02 7.72 -14.91
CA SER A 272 -4.24 8.25 -15.51
C SER A 272 -3.93 9.38 -16.50
N ARG A 273 -3.20 10.43 -16.11
CA ARG A 273 -2.95 11.58 -16.99
C ARG A 273 -2.11 11.25 -18.21
N LEU A 274 -1.10 10.40 -18.08
CA LEU A 274 -0.25 10.03 -19.23
C LEU A 274 -0.98 9.15 -20.23
N THR A 275 -1.89 8.28 -19.78
CA THR A 275 -2.66 7.38 -20.66
C THR A 275 -3.84 8.04 -21.36
N GLU A 276 -4.16 9.30 -21.04
CA GLU A 276 -5.05 10.13 -21.85
C GLU A 276 -4.51 10.31 -23.28
N ILE A 277 -3.19 10.19 -23.48
CA ILE A 277 -2.55 10.23 -24.79
C ILE A 277 -2.45 8.79 -25.32
N PRO A 278 -3.22 8.40 -26.37
CA PRO A 278 -3.31 7.00 -26.80
C PRO A 278 -1.98 6.38 -27.28
N SER A 279 -1.03 7.20 -27.72
CA SER A 279 0.30 6.76 -28.17
C SER A 279 1.27 6.46 -27.02
N ILE A 280 0.95 6.87 -25.79
CA ILE A 280 1.76 6.60 -24.60
C ILE A 280 1.22 5.33 -23.93
N SER A 281 2.06 4.31 -23.81
CA SER A 281 1.77 3.12 -23.01
C SER A 281 2.43 3.24 -21.64
N VAL A 282 1.68 2.97 -20.56
CA VAL A 282 2.15 3.07 -19.17
C VAL A 282 2.01 1.72 -18.48
N ALA A 283 3.06 1.31 -17.77
CA ALA A 283 3.07 0.19 -16.85
C ALA A 283 3.23 0.72 -15.42
N VAL A 284 2.32 0.35 -14.52
CA VAL A 284 2.41 0.62 -13.08
C VAL A 284 2.81 -0.67 -12.37
N LEU A 285 3.86 -0.60 -11.55
CA LEU A 285 4.32 -1.70 -10.69
C LEU A 285 3.97 -1.35 -9.25
N GLU A 286 2.96 -2.01 -8.68
CA GLU A 286 2.51 -1.86 -7.30
C GLU A 286 2.86 -3.11 -6.49
N ALA A 287 3.48 -2.95 -5.33
CA ALA A 287 3.92 -4.04 -4.48
C ALA A 287 2.76 -4.74 -3.76
N GLY A 288 1.67 -4.03 -3.43
CA GLY A 288 0.48 -4.63 -2.84
C GLY A 288 -0.60 -5.04 -3.82
N GLN A 289 -1.71 -5.52 -3.26
CA GLN A 289 -2.88 -6.01 -4.00
C GLN A 289 -3.84 -4.89 -4.40
N ASP A 290 -4.73 -5.18 -5.35
CA ASP A 290 -5.89 -4.34 -5.61
C ASP A 290 -6.97 -4.61 -4.55
N ARG A 291 -7.22 -3.60 -3.71
CA ARG A 291 -8.23 -3.62 -2.64
C ARG A 291 -9.37 -2.63 -2.90
N SER A 292 -9.56 -2.19 -4.15
CA SER A 292 -10.56 -1.17 -4.53
C SER A 292 -12.02 -1.58 -4.31
N THR A 293 -12.29 -2.86 -3.99
CA THR A 293 -13.63 -3.37 -3.66
C THR A 293 -13.72 -3.92 -2.23
N ASP A 294 -12.65 -3.79 -1.45
CA ASP A 294 -12.56 -4.29 -0.08
C ASP A 294 -13.28 -3.34 0.87
N LEU A 295 -14.25 -3.86 1.64
CA LEU A 295 -15.02 -3.06 2.59
C LEU A 295 -14.13 -2.42 3.65
N ASN A 296 -13.03 -3.07 4.06
CA ASN A 296 -12.11 -2.53 5.06
C ASN A 296 -11.41 -1.25 4.57
N VAL A 297 -11.25 -1.09 3.25
CA VAL A 297 -10.67 0.11 2.62
C VAL A 297 -11.75 1.15 2.29
N LEU A 298 -12.96 0.69 1.93
CA LEU A 298 -14.04 1.57 1.51
C LEU A 298 -14.81 2.20 2.67
N ALA A 299 -14.87 1.55 3.84
CA ALA A 299 -15.56 2.05 5.02
C ALA A 299 -14.63 2.93 5.87
N PRO A 300 -14.88 4.24 5.98
CA PRO A 300 -13.97 5.16 6.68
C PRO A 300 -13.65 4.74 8.12
N GLY A 301 -14.66 4.35 8.90
CA GLY A 301 -14.47 3.99 10.31
C GLY A 301 -13.70 2.68 10.54
N LEU A 302 -13.31 1.96 9.48
CA LEU A 302 -12.45 0.77 9.59
C LEU A 302 -10.97 1.06 9.37
N LEU A 303 -10.56 2.30 9.06
CA LEU A 303 -9.17 2.61 8.70
C LEU A 303 -8.15 2.14 9.75
N THR A 304 -8.46 2.25 11.05
CA THR A 304 -7.53 1.91 12.14
C THR A 304 -7.26 0.41 12.20
N SER A 305 -8.19 -0.41 11.69
CA SER A 305 -8.02 -1.86 11.55
C SER A 305 -7.03 -2.26 10.45
N LEU A 306 -6.67 -1.32 9.56
CA LEU A 306 -5.72 -1.55 8.48
C LEU A 306 -4.26 -1.42 8.95
N TYR A 307 -4.01 -0.68 10.04
CA TYR A 307 -2.67 -0.46 10.57
C TYR A 307 -2.11 -1.74 11.20
N GLY A 308 -0.82 -2.00 10.96
CA GLY A 308 -0.16 -3.22 11.43
C GLY A 308 -0.61 -4.50 10.72
N ASN A 309 -1.49 -4.41 9.72
CA ASN A 309 -1.92 -5.56 8.92
C ASN A 309 -1.10 -5.64 7.62
N PRO A 310 -0.28 -6.69 7.39
CA PRO A 310 0.67 -6.76 6.27
C PRO A 310 0.01 -6.85 4.87
N ASP A 311 -1.31 -7.05 4.82
CA ASP A 311 -2.11 -7.00 3.59
C ASP A 311 -2.39 -5.56 3.13
N TYR A 312 -2.39 -4.59 4.05
CA TYR A 312 -2.75 -3.19 3.80
C TYR A 312 -1.61 -2.21 4.15
N ASP A 313 -0.77 -2.58 5.10
CA ASP A 313 0.29 -1.78 5.67
C ASP A 313 1.66 -2.42 5.36
N TRP A 314 2.66 -1.58 5.09
CA TRP A 314 4.06 -2.01 5.07
C TRP A 314 4.59 -2.34 6.47
N ILE A 315 4.01 -1.78 7.52
CA ILE A 315 4.43 -1.98 8.92
C ILE A 315 5.88 -1.52 9.11
N TYR A 316 6.20 -0.32 8.61
CA TYR A 316 7.49 0.28 8.89
C TYR A 316 7.60 0.66 10.36
N THR A 317 8.82 0.70 10.86
CA THR A 317 9.15 1.18 12.20
C THR A 317 10.37 2.06 12.09
N THR A 318 10.48 3.07 12.96
CA THR A 318 11.73 3.82 13.07
C THR A 318 12.83 2.95 13.69
N VAL A 319 14.08 3.39 13.57
CA VAL A 319 15.12 2.99 14.54
C VAL A 319 14.80 3.57 15.92
N GLN A 320 15.55 3.18 16.95
CA GLN A 320 15.40 3.75 18.29
C GLN A 320 15.64 5.27 18.26
N GLN A 321 14.66 6.03 18.74
CA GLN A 321 14.72 7.48 18.76
C GLN A 321 15.31 7.94 20.09
N THR A 322 16.59 8.31 20.09
CA THR A 322 17.35 8.70 21.31
C THR A 322 16.71 9.86 22.07
N HIS A 323 16.09 10.80 21.34
CA HIS A 323 15.39 11.95 21.92
C HIS A 323 13.96 11.63 22.36
N LEU A 324 13.46 10.40 22.17
CA LEU A 324 12.17 9.91 22.64
C LEU A 324 12.29 8.77 23.65
N ASN A 325 13.33 8.79 24.51
CA ASN A 325 13.60 7.72 25.47
C ASN A 325 13.74 6.34 24.79
N ASP A 326 14.46 6.31 23.66
CA ASP A 326 14.74 5.12 22.83
C ASP A 326 13.49 4.39 22.32
N ARG A 327 12.34 5.09 22.26
CA ARG A 327 11.11 4.56 21.67
C ARG A 327 11.31 4.26 20.19
N VAL A 328 10.63 3.21 19.75
CA VAL A 328 10.44 2.87 18.34
C VAL A 328 9.01 3.26 17.98
N ILE A 329 8.85 4.02 16.88
CA ILE A 329 7.57 4.51 16.42
C ILE A 329 7.15 3.70 15.19
N GLY A 330 5.96 3.14 15.21
CA GLY A 330 5.35 2.50 14.06
C GLY A 330 4.93 3.53 13.02
N HIS A 331 5.19 3.24 11.74
CA HIS A 331 4.85 4.09 10.61
C HIS A 331 3.99 3.32 9.60
N PRO A 332 2.66 3.39 9.74
CA PRO A 332 1.76 2.80 8.76
C PRO A 332 1.96 3.44 7.38
N ARG A 333 2.11 2.61 6.35
CA ARG A 333 2.16 3.05 4.95
C ARG A 333 1.31 2.15 4.10
N GLY A 334 0.45 2.74 3.28
CA GLY A 334 -0.42 1.98 2.42
C GLY A 334 0.39 1.17 1.41
N LYS A 335 0.26 -0.14 1.50
CA LYS A 335 0.80 -1.12 0.57
C LYS A 335 -0.11 -1.43 -0.63
N PRO A 336 -1.45 -1.42 -0.55
CA PRO A 336 -2.29 -1.80 -1.68
C PRO A 336 -2.30 -0.69 -2.74
N LEU A 337 -2.93 -0.99 -3.87
CA LEU A 337 -3.22 0.00 -4.90
C LEU A 337 -3.99 1.20 -4.33
N GLY A 338 -3.52 2.41 -4.61
CA GLY A 338 -3.92 3.63 -3.91
C GLY A 338 -2.89 4.11 -2.86
N GLY A 339 -2.00 3.22 -2.42
CA GLY A 339 -0.96 3.53 -1.44
C GLY A 339 -1.56 4.09 -0.15
N SER A 340 -0.90 5.06 0.48
CA SER A 340 -1.39 5.64 1.74
C SER A 340 -2.77 6.32 1.63
N SER A 341 -3.23 6.73 0.44
CA SER A 341 -4.61 7.23 0.27
C SER A 341 -5.70 6.16 0.45
N ALA A 342 -5.31 4.88 0.52
CA ALA A 342 -6.22 3.77 0.81
C ALA A 342 -6.33 3.44 2.32
N ILE A 343 -5.48 4.04 3.16
CA ILE A 343 -5.44 3.74 4.61
C ILE A 343 -5.34 4.99 5.50
N ASN A 344 -5.51 6.19 4.94
CA ASN A 344 -5.35 7.43 5.69
C ASN A 344 -6.64 7.82 6.44
N TYR A 345 -6.55 8.91 7.18
CA TYR A 345 -7.62 9.57 7.92
C TYR A 345 -8.61 10.34 7.04
N LEU A 346 -8.36 10.39 5.74
CA LEU A 346 -9.22 11.01 4.72
C LEU A 346 -9.35 12.54 4.85
N ALA A 347 -8.67 13.15 5.83
CA ALA A 347 -8.49 14.60 5.96
C ALA A 347 -7.94 15.22 4.67
N TRP A 348 -8.61 16.28 4.24
CA TRP A 348 -8.37 16.95 2.96
C TRP A 348 -8.07 18.42 3.18
N THR A 349 -6.90 18.72 3.74
CA THR A 349 -6.47 20.08 4.05
C THR A 349 -5.56 20.64 2.96
N HIS A 350 -5.51 21.96 2.72
CA HIS A 350 -4.56 22.57 1.76
C HIS A 350 -3.34 23.18 2.45
N ALA A 351 -2.17 23.05 1.81
CA ALA A 351 -0.97 23.77 2.23
C ALA A 351 -1.16 25.30 2.14
N SER A 352 -0.42 26.07 2.93
CA SER A 352 -0.50 27.54 2.84
C SER A 352 0.13 28.06 1.55
N ARG A 353 -0.40 29.18 1.02
CA ARG A 353 0.21 29.94 -0.09
C ARG A 353 1.70 30.14 0.14
N ARG A 354 2.05 30.56 1.36
CA ARG A 354 3.43 30.86 1.74
C ARG A 354 4.32 29.63 1.72
N ASN A 355 3.86 28.48 2.22
CA ASN A 355 4.67 27.26 2.20
C ASN A 355 5.02 26.84 0.76
N ILE A 356 4.10 27.00 -0.19
CA ILE A 356 4.37 26.71 -1.61
C ILE A 356 5.32 27.74 -2.22
N ASP A 357 5.14 29.03 -1.94
CA ASP A 357 6.03 30.10 -2.40
C ASP A 357 7.46 29.93 -1.86
N ASP A 358 7.60 29.41 -0.64
CA ASP A 358 8.87 29.13 -0.01
C ASP A 358 9.68 28.06 -0.77
N TRP A 359 9.03 27.11 -1.42
CA TRP A 359 9.72 26.18 -2.32
C TRP A 359 10.38 26.92 -3.50
N GLY A 360 9.73 27.95 -4.02
CA GLY A 360 10.32 28.86 -5.01
C GLY A 360 11.52 29.62 -4.45
N ARG A 361 11.41 30.12 -3.20
CA ARG A 361 12.49 30.83 -2.49
C ARG A 361 13.70 29.94 -2.17
N LEU A 362 13.52 28.62 -2.14
CA LEU A 362 14.59 27.62 -2.04
C LEU A 362 15.35 27.41 -3.37
N GLY A 363 14.92 28.07 -4.46
CA GLY A 363 15.55 28.04 -5.77
C GLY A 363 14.86 27.13 -6.78
N ASN A 364 13.65 26.65 -6.49
CA ASN A 364 12.84 25.91 -7.45
C ASN A 364 12.04 26.91 -8.32
N GLU A 365 12.70 27.43 -9.35
CA GLU A 365 12.07 28.39 -10.26
C GLU A 365 10.78 27.83 -10.85
N GLY A 366 9.74 28.67 -10.89
CA GLY A 366 8.42 28.20 -11.29
C GLY A 366 7.82 27.24 -10.28
N TRP A 367 8.00 27.47 -8.98
CA TRP A 367 7.15 26.94 -7.92
C TRP A 367 6.63 28.11 -7.07
N SER A 368 5.35 28.39 -7.20
CA SER A 368 4.59 29.35 -6.39
C SER A 368 3.16 28.85 -6.24
N TRP A 369 2.42 29.40 -5.27
CA TRP A 369 1.02 29.07 -5.08
C TRP A 369 0.21 29.30 -6.35
N GLU A 370 0.37 30.44 -7.03
CA GLU A 370 -0.40 30.77 -8.23
C GLU A 370 -0.25 29.73 -9.35
N GLN A 371 0.87 29.02 -9.38
CA GLN A 371 1.12 28.00 -10.37
C GLN A 371 0.66 26.61 -9.94
N LEU A 372 0.45 26.39 -8.64
CA LEU A 372 0.01 25.10 -8.10
C LEU A 372 -1.50 25.08 -7.80
N GLU A 373 -2.08 26.22 -7.41
CA GLU A 373 -3.50 26.40 -7.07
C GLU A 373 -4.46 25.79 -8.09
N PRO A 374 -4.29 25.98 -9.42
CA PRO A 374 -5.20 25.40 -10.41
C PRO A 374 -5.21 23.86 -10.39
N TYR A 375 -4.15 23.23 -9.89
CA TYR A 375 -4.07 21.78 -9.77
C TYR A 375 -4.82 21.25 -8.56
N PHE A 376 -4.97 22.03 -7.48
CA PHE A 376 -5.85 21.66 -6.37
C PHE A 376 -7.30 21.59 -6.86
N THR A 377 -7.80 22.66 -7.50
CA THR A 377 -9.15 22.70 -8.09
C THR A 377 -9.37 21.62 -9.16
N LYS A 378 -8.32 21.25 -9.93
CA LYS A 378 -8.41 20.20 -10.94
C LYS A 378 -8.62 18.80 -10.35
N VAL A 379 -8.14 18.57 -9.13
CA VAL A 379 -8.21 17.27 -8.44
C VAL A 379 -9.59 17.06 -7.83
N GLU A 380 -10.18 18.14 -7.31
CA GLU A 380 -11.36 18.11 -6.45
C GLU A 380 -12.70 18.00 -7.20
N ASN A 381 -13.62 17.31 -6.55
CA ASN A 381 -15.03 17.25 -6.89
C ASN A 381 -15.83 17.32 -5.59
N VAL A 382 -15.90 18.53 -5.04
CA VAL A 382 -16.50 18.82 -3.75
C VAL A 382 -18.02 18.70 -3.83
N THR A 383 -18.60 18.02 -2.84
CA THR A 383 -20.04 18.00 -2.61
C THR A 383 -20.38 18.95 -1.47
N ALA A 384 -21.18 19.98 -1.77
CA ALA A 384 -21.59 20.96 -0.78
C ALA A 384 -22.35 20.31 0.40
N PRO A 385 -22.11 20.78 1.64
CA PRO A 385 -22.85 20.33 2.83
C PRO A 385 -24.31 20.80 2.78
N SER A 386 -25.18 20.15 3.56
CA SER A 386 -26.55 20.65 3.79
C SER A 386 -26.54 21.86 4.72
N GLU A 387 -27.60 22.68 4.70
CA GLU A 387 -27.72 23.84 5.59
C GLU A 387 -27.63 23.47 7.07
N ALA A 388 -28.16 22.30 7.46
CA ALA A 388 -28.02 21.77 8.81
C ALA A 388 -26.55 21.46 9.15
N VAL A 389 -25.81 20.80 8.25
CA VAL A 389 -24.38 20.51 8.47
C VAL A 389 -23.55 21.78 8.54
N VAL A 390 -23.86 22.79 7.70
CA VAL A 390 -23.20 24.11 7.76
C VAL A 390 -23.39 24.72 9.14
N GLN A 391 -24.63 24.76 9.63
CA GLN A 391 -24.93 25.34 10.94
C GLN A 391 -24.31 24.52 12.07
N ASP A 392 -24.41 23.19 12.05
CA ASP A 392 -23.98 22.31 13.14
C ASP A 392 -22.46 22.30 13.30
N LEU A 393 -21.71 22.31 12.20
CA LEU A 393 -20.25 22.24 12.16
C LEU A 393 -19.56 23.61 11.94
N ASP A 394 -20.31 24.71 12.02
CA ASP A 394 -19.79 26.09 11.93
C ASP A 394 -19.01 26.36 10.62
N LEU A 395 -19.60 25.95 9.49
CA LEU A 395 -18.99 26.02 8.16
C LEU A 395 -19.42 27.27 7.37
N GLU A 396 -19.94 28.31 8.02
CA GLU A 396 -20.38 29.56 7.37
C GLU A 396 -19.25 30.30 6.66
N SER A 397 -18.00 30.02 7.02
CA SER A 397 -16.79 30.58 6.40
C SER A 397 -16.32 29.81 5.15
N LEU A 398 -16.97 28.69 4.81
CA LEU A 398 -16.64 27.86 3.65
C LEU A 398 -16.88 28.61 2.34
N GLU A 399 -15.86 28.69 1.49
CA GLU A 399 -15.89 29.36 0.20
C GLU A 399 -15.92 28.33 -0.94
N LEU A 400 -17.07 27.68 -1.15
CA LEU A 400 -17.22 26.61 -2.15
C LEU A 400 -16.75 26.98 -3.58
N ASP A 401 -16.78 28.26 -3.95
CA ASP A 401 -16.30 28.75 -5.25
C ASP A 401 -14.78 28.59 -5.44
N LEU A 402 -14.03 28.38 -4.35
CA LEU A 402 -12.59 28.13 -4.35
C LEU A 402 -12.23 26.64 -4.60
N HIS A 403 -13.22 25.75 -4.56
CA HIS A 403 -13.02 24.30 -4.68
C HIS A 403 -13.37 23.78 -6.09
N GLY A 404 -12.74 22.66 -6.46
CA GLY A 404 -13.09 21.96 -7.69
C GLY A 404 -14.40 21.18 -7.58
N THR A 405 -15.21 21.18 -8.63
CA THR A 405 -16.50 20.47 -8.70
C THR A 405 -16.58 19.43 -9.83
N ALA A 406 -15.44 19.11 -10.45
CA ALA A 406 -15.40 18.26 -11.65
C ALA A 406 -14.14 17.38 -11.76
N GLY A 407 -13.27 17.44 -10.75
CA GLY A 407 -12.08 16.62 -10.64
C GLY A 407 -12.41 15.14 -10.40
N PRO A 408 -11.40 14.28 -10.48
CA PRO A 408 -11.60 12.85 -10.23
C PRO A 408 -11.88 12.54 -8.75
N VAL A 409 -11.23 13.23 -7.81
CA VAL A 409 -11.32 12.87 -6.39
C VAL A 409 -12.60 13.46 -5.80
N ALA A 410 -13.51 12.59 -5.39
CA ALA A 410 -14.73 13.00 -4.70
C ALA A 410 -14.38 13.38 -3.27
N ASN A 411 -14.71 14.62 -2.90
CA ASN A 411 -14.55 15.15 -1.55
C ASN A 411 -15.84 15.80 -1.05
N GLY A 412 -15.95 15.96 0.26
CA GLY A 412 -17.08 16.65 0.88
C GLY A 412 -17.13 16.45 2.39
N PHE A 413 -18.30 16.70 2.96
CA PHE A 413 -18.51 16.77 4.41
C PHE A 413 -19.29 15.57 4.95
N PRO A 414 -19.17 15.29 6.26
CA PRO A 414 -20.07 14.36 6.94
C PRO A 414 -21.53 14.70 6.68
N ARG A 415 -22.38 13.68 6.58
CA ARG A 415 -23.85 13.85 6.49
C ARG A 415 -24.44 14.01 7.89
N GLU A 416 -25.65 14.56 7.95
CA GLU A 416 -26.45 14.58 9.18
C GLU A 416 -26.50 13.16 9.81
N GLY A 417 -26.16 13.08 11.10
CA GLY A 417 -26.06 11.81 11.83
C GLY A 417 -24.72 11.06 11.69
N GLN A 418 -23.73 11.59 10.96
CA GLN A 418 -22.36 11.05 10.88
C GLN A 418 -21.35 11.82 11.74
N TYR A 419 -21.80 12.77 12.55
CA TYR A 419 -21.01 13.52 13.51
C TYR A 419 -21.76 13.55 14.84
N THR A 420 -21.05 13.92 15.91
CA THR A 420 -21.53 13.92 17.28
C THR A 420 -21.60 15.33 17.85
N VAL A 421 -22.19 15.46 19.04
CA VAL A 421 -22.17 16.72 19.81
C VAL A 421 -20.74 17.22 20.12
N LEU A 422 -19.74 16.33 20.13
CA LEU A 422 -18.34 16.71 20.31
C LEU A 422 -17.80 17.44 19.07
N ASP A 423 -18.18 16.99 17.87
CA ASP A 423 -17.81 17.59 16.60
C ASP A 423 -18.47 18.96 16.43
N GLU A 424 -19.74 19.09 16.83
CA GLU A 424 -20.44 20.38 16.89
C GLU A 424 -19.76 21.34 17.88
N ALA A 425 -19.36 20.84 19.05
CA ALA A 425 -18.79 21.67 20.09
C ALA A 425 -17.35 22.16 19.78
N TRP A 426 -16.63 21.43 18.93
CA TRP A 426 -15.24 21.68 18.59
C TRP A 426 -14.97 23.09 18.03
N PRO A 427 -15.51 23.51 16.88
CA PRO A 427 -15.21 24.82 16.29
C PRO A 427 -15.62 25.97 17.21
N ARG A 428 -16.78 25.86 17.87
CA ARG A 428 -17.32 26.87 18.80
C ARG A 428 -16.47 27.10 20.04
N SER A 429 -15.70 26.09 20.45
CA SER A 429 -14.81 26.22 21.60
C SER A 429 -13.62 27.14 21.28
N TYR A 430 -13.21 27.23 20.01
CA TYR A 430 -12.24 28.24 19.59
C TYR A 430 -12.82 29.65 19.66
N GLU A 431 -14.09 29.85 19.29
CA GLU A 431 -14.77 31.13 19.50
C GLU A 431 -14.80 31.53 20.98
N GLY A 432 -15.05 30.55 21.87
CA GLY A 432 -14.98 30.71 23.32
C GLY A 432 -13.60 31.16 23.83
N LEU A 433 -12.52 30.73 23.15
CA LEU A 433 -11.15 31.20 23.38
C LEU A 433 -10.85 32.58 22.77
N GLY A 434 -11.80 33.16 22.03
CA GLY A 434 -11.59 34.38 21.25
C GLY A 434 -10.74 34.15 19.99
N ILE A 435 -10.55 32.89 19.58
CA ILE A 435 -9.85 32.50 18.37
C ILE A 435 -10.88 32.46 17.25
N GLY A 436 -10.89 33.52 16.41
CA GLY A 436 -11.76 33.55 15.24
C GLY A 436 -11.28 32.60 14.17
N VAL A 437 -12.05 31.55 13.89
CA VAL A 437 -11.85 30.67 12.74
C VAL A 437 -12.66 31.24 11.58
N LYS A 438 -12.14 32.30 10.93
CA LYS A 438 -12.92 33.12 9.97
C LYS A 438 -12.51 32.97 8.51
N GLU A 439 -11.61 32.04 8.21
CA GLU A 439 -11.13 31.78 6.85
C GLU A 439 -11.33 30.31 6.56
N ASP A 440 -11.79 29.99 5.35
CA ASP A 440 -11.88 28.63 4.82
C ASP A 440 -10.50 27.94 4.92
N PRO A 441 -10.31 27.04 5.90
CA PRO A 441 -9.18 26.13 5.86
C PRO A 441 -9.64 25.04 4.91
N ARG A 442 -9.25 25.05 3.63
CA ARG A 442 -9.79 24.10 2.64
C ARG A 442 -9.57 22.64 3.12
N ASP A 443 -10.54 22.13 3.89
CA ASP A 443 -10.54 20.97 4.79
C ASP A 443 -11.81 20.16 4.48
N ASP A 444 -11.66 19.01 3.83
CA ASP A 444 -12.76 18.09 3.49
C ASP A 444 -12.42 16.62 3.89
N TYR A 445 -13.28 15.67 3.51
CA TYR A 445 -12.99 14.24 3.41
C TYR A 445 -12.79 13.84 1.94
N ALA A 446 -11.93 12.87 1.57
CA ALA A 446 -11.88 12.41 0.17
C ALA A 446 -11.51 10.95 -0.10
N ALA A 447 -12.08 10.38 -1.18
CA ALA A 447 -11.79 9.02 -1.67
C ALA A 447 -11.08 9.03 -3.05
N ASN A 448 -10.04 8.21 -3.22
CA ASN A 448 -9.26 8.12 -4.46
C ASN A 448 -10.01 7.38 -5.60
N THR A 449 -10.12 8.00 -6.79
CA THR A 449 -10.82 7.40 -7.95
C THR A 449 -10.02 7.38 -9.26
N TYR A 450 -8.76 7.84 -9.27
CA TYR A 450 -7.98 8.06 -10.50
C TYR A 450 -7.86 6.80 -11.37
N LEU A 451 -7.66 5.65 -10.73
CA LEU A 451 -7.56 4.37 -11.44
C LEU A 451 -8.88 3.97 -12.08
N LYS A 452 -10.01 4.14 -11.38
CA LYS A 452 -11.35 3.81 -11.90
C LYS A 452 -11.63 4.55 -13.21
N ALA A 453 -11.20 5.81 -13.31
CA ALA A 453 -11.34 6.62 -14.53
C ALA A 453 -10.46 6.16 -15.71
N ALA A 454 -9.37 5.43 -15.44
CA ALA A 454 -8.40 4.99 -16.45
C ALA A 454 -8.39 3.48 -16.72
N ALA A 455 -9.07 2.67 -15.89
CA ALA A 455 -8.98 1.21 -15.90
C ALA A 455 -9.37 0.56 -17.25
N SER A 456 -10.25 1.20 -18.02
CA SER A 456 -10.69 0.69 -19.34
C SER A 456 -9.71 0.98 -20.48
N ARG A 457 -8.66 1.80 -20.25
CA ARG A 457 -7.73 2.25 -21.28
C ARG A 457 -6.71 1.17 -21.61
N LYS A 458 -6.67 0.73 -22.88
CA LYS A 458 -5.83 -0.38 -23.35
C LYS A 458 -4.32 -0.11 -23.26
N ASN A 459 -3.92 1.16 -23.19
CA ASN A 459 -2.54 1.62 -23.05
C ASN A 459 -2.10 1.78 -21.58
N LEU A 460 -2.95 1.45 -20.61
CA LEU A 460 -2.58 1.32 -19.20
C LEU A 460 -2.45 -0.17 -18.84
N LYS A 461 -1.36 -0.53 -18.16
CA LYS A 461 -1.17 -1.82 -17.51
C LYS A 461 -0.79 -1.59 -16.05
N VAL A 462 -1.49 -2.26 -15.15
CA VAL A 462 -1.20 -2.23 -13.70
C VAL A 462 -0.84 -3.64 -13.28
N PHE A 463 0.28 -3.78 -12.59
CA PHE A 463 0.77 -5.02 -12.03
C PHE A 463 0.78 -4.88 -10.52
N THR A 464 -0.04 -5.67 -9.83
CA THR A 464 -0.08 -5.78 -8.37
C THR A 464 0.86 -6.90 -7.92
N ASP A 465 1.12 -6.95 -6.61
CA ASP A 465 2.04 -7.92 -6.00
C ASP A 465 3.45 -7.85 -6.61
N ALA A 466 3.80 -6.71 -7.21
CA ALA A 466 4.99 -6.45 -8.01
C ALA A 466 6.01 -5.63 -7.21
N LEU A 467 6.77 -6.32 -6.34
CA LEU A 467 7.83 -5.70 -5.54
C LEU A 467 9.01 -5.32 -6.45
N VAL A 468 9.26 -4.03 -6.61
CA VAL A 468 10.39 -3.53 -7.40
C VAL A 468 11.70 -3.72 -6.64
N ALA A 469 12.66 -4.37 -7.30
CA ALA A 469 13.97 -4.64 -6.73
C ALA A 469 14.96 -3.51 -6.99
N LYS A 470 15.06 -3.06 -8.25
CA LYS A 470 15.90 -1.92 -8.66
C LYS A 470 15.59 -1.45 -10.07
N ILE A 471 16.05 -0.25 -10.39
CA ILE A 471 16.11 0.34 -11.72
C ILE A 471 17.39 -0.14 -12.43
N GLU A 472 17.29 -0.41 -13.73
CA GLU A 472 18.42 -0.81 -14.58
C GLU A 472 18.94 0.39 -15.37
N PHE A 473 20.27 0.54 -15.43
CA PHE A 473 20.93 1.64 -16.13
C PHE A 473 21.84 1.16 -17.27
N ASP A 474 21.85 1.93 -18.35
CA ASP A 474 22.98 1.96 -19.29
C ASP A 474 23.98 3.02 -18.78
N THR A 475 25.20 2.58 -18.50
CA THR A 475 26.28 3.40 -17.95
C THR A 475 27.42 3.62 -18.94
N HIS A 476 27.24 3.28 -20.23
CA HIS A 476 28.28 3.45 -21.25
C HIS A 476 28.44 4.91 -21.71
N GLY A 477 27.41 5.74 -21.51
CA GLY A 477 27.40 7.17 -21.86
C GLY A 477 27.99 8.08 -20.78
N ARG A 478 27.93 9.40 -21.04
CA ARG A 478 28.39 10.43 -20.08
C ARG A 478 27.58 10.45 -18.78
N LEU A 479 26.28 10.21 -18.87
CA LEU A 479 25.37 10.11 -17.72
C LEU A 479 24.68 8.74 -17.78
N PRO A 480 24.45 8.07 -16.63
CA PRO A 480 23.62 6.87 -16.57
C PRO A 480 22.21 7.15 -17.13
N VAL A 481 21.68 6.20 -17.91
CA VAL A 481 20.33 6.30 -18.49
C VAL A 481 19.48 5.17 -17.93
N ALA A 482 18.33 5.48 -17.32
CA ALA A 482 17.39 4.47 -16.88
C ALA A 482 16.79 3.75 -18.10
N THR A 483 16.90 2.41 -18.14
CA THR A 483 16.49 1.57 -19.28
C THR A 483 15.39 0.59 -18.95
N GLY A 484 15.09 0.37 -17.67
CA GLY A 484 14.10 -0.60 -17.24
C GLY A 484 14.10 -0.79 -15.73
N VAL A 485 13.31 -1.75 -15.28
CA VAL A 485 13.10 -2.07 -13.88
C VAL A 485 13.13 -3.59 -13.71
N ARG A 486 13.82 -4.07 -12.68
CA ARG A 486 13.71 -5.45 -12.19
C ARG A 486 12.79 -5.47 -11.00
N PHE A 487 11.89 -6.44 -10.97
CA PHE A 487 10.88 -6.59 -9.93
C PHE A 487 10.56 -8.07 -9.74
N SER A 488 9.79 -8.40 -8.72
CA SER A 488 9.29 -9.75 -8.51
C SER A 488 7.79 -9.75 -8.32
N ILE A 489 7.12 -10.77 -8.86
CA ILE A 489 5.71 -11.05 -8.57
C ILE A 489 5.65 -12.40 -7.87
N ASN A 490 5.11 -12.44 -6.65
CA ASN A 490 5.05 -13.66 -5.83
C ASN A 490 6.42 -14.38 -5.71
N GLY A 491 7.50 -13.61 -5.56
CA GLY A 491 8.88 -14.11 -5.49
C GLY A 491 9.52 -14.50 -6.83
N THR A 492 8.78 -14.48 -7.94
CA THR A 492 9.32 -14.76 -9.27
C THR A 492 9.91 -13.50 -9.88
N ALA A 493 11.19 -13.55 -10.27
CA ALA A 493 11.88 -12.39 -10.83
C ALA A 493 11.45 -12.08 -12.27
N HIS A 494 11.25 -10.79 -12.54
CA HIS A 494 10.84 -10.25 -13.83
C HIS A 494 11.60 -8.96 -14.16
N SER A 495 11.56 -8.56 -15.42
CA SER A 495 12.13 -7.30 -15.90
C SER A 495 11.22 -6.64 -16.92
N ILE A 496 11.10 -5.32 -16.87
CA ILE A 496 10.39 -4.52 -17.88
C ILE A 496 11.32 -3.42 -18.40
N LYS A 497 11.40 -3.28 -19.73
CA LYS A 497 12.16 -2.20 -20.35
C LYS A 497 11.32 -0.92 -20.41
N ALA A 498 11.93 0.18 -20.00
CA ALA A 498 11.33 1.49 -20.01
C ALA A 498 11.66 2.20 -21.34
N LYS A 499 10.62 2.72 -21.98
CA LYS A 499 10.73 3.59 -23.14
C LYS A 499 10.65 5.03 -22.64
N HIS A 500 11.67 5.81 -22.97
CA HIS A 500 11.86 7.19 -22.56
C HIS A 500 12.19 7.38 -21.08
N GLU A 501 11.31 6.99 -20.15
CA GLU A 501 11.42 7.34 -18.73
C GLU A 501 10.89 6.26 -17.79
N VAL A 502 11.56 6.12 -16.64
CA VAL A 502 11.07 5.50 -15.40
C VAL A 502 10.66 6.62 -14.44
N ILE A 503 9.53 6.47 -13.75
CA ILE A 503 9.03 7.42 -12.77
C ILE A 503 8.82 6.67 -11.45
N LEU A 504 9.46 7.15 -10.39
CA LEU A 504 9.39 6.60 -9.06
C LEU A 504 8.33 7.34 -8.24
N SER A 505 7.37 6.62 -7.70
CA SER A 505 6.22 7.10 -6.92
C SER A 505 5.96 6.16 -5.73
N ALA A 506 7.04 5.65 -5.12
CA ALA A 506 7.01 4.66 -4.03
C ALA A 506 6.92 5.29 -2.64
N GLY A 507 6.72 6.61 -2.56
CA GLY A 507 6.55 7.36 -1.32
C GLY A 507 7.86 7.66 -0.60
N SER A 508 7.76 8.40 0.50
CA SER A 508 8.92 8.97 1.20
C SER A 508 9.91 7.96 1.77
N PHE A 509 9.54 6.69 1.91
CA PHE A 509 10.44 5.62 2.35
C PHE A 509 10.87 4.72 1.20
N GLY A 510 9.94 4.30 0.34
CA GLY A 510 10.25 3.40 -0.77
C GLY A 510 11.07 4.06 -1.89
N SER A 511 10.85 5.35 -2.16
CA SER A 511 11.57 6.06 -3.23
C SER A 511 13.07 6.21 -2.99
N PRO A 512 13.55 6.73 -1.83
CA PRO A 512 14.99 6.74 -1.56
C PRO A 512 15.57 5.32 -1.52
N GLN A 513 14.87 4.35 -0.92
CA GLN A 513 15.31 2.95 -0.88
C GLN A 513 15.56 2.39 -2.28
N ILE A 514 14.62 2.58 -3.22
CA ILE A 514 14.75 2.08 -4.59
C ILE A 514 15.87 2.80 -5.34
N LEU A 515 16.06 4.11 -5.14
CA LEU A 515 17.21 4.82 -5.72
C LEU A 515 18.53 4.22 -5.23
N GLU A 516 18.65 3.98 -3.93
CA GLU A 516 19.85 3.41 -3.32
C GLU A 516 20.10 1.97 -3.77
N LEU A 517 19.09 1.09 -3.77
CA LEU A 517 19.18 -0.27 -4.32
C LEU A 517 19.58 -0.30 -5.81
N SER A 518 19.33 0.80 -6.51
CA SER A 518 19.71 0.99 -7.91
C SER A 518 21.09 1.63 -8.11
N GLY A 519 21.82 1.91 -7.03
CA GLY A 519 23.16 2.49 -7.04
C GLY A 519 23.20 4.01 -7.11
N ILE A 520 22.10 4.71 -6.82
CA ILE A 520 22.04 6.18 -6.75
C ILE A 520 21.91 6.58 -5.28
N GLY A 521 22.96 7.16 -4.70
CA GLY A 521 22.97 7.52 -3.29
C GLY A 521 24.35 7.89 -2.75
N SER A 522 24.49 7.90 -1.43
CA SER A 522 25.77 8.06 -0.75
C SER A 522 26.67 6.85 -0.99
N LYS A 523 27.93 7.09 -1.42
CA LYS A 523 28.92 6.00 -1.58
C LYS A 523 29.10 5.16 -0.32
N GLN A 524 28.95 5.77 0.85
CA GLN A 524 29.14 5.09 2.13
C GLN A 524 27.99 4.14 2.42
N VAL A 525 26.74 4.62 2.26
CA VAL A 525 25.52 3.81 2.41
C VAL A 525 25.52 2.64 1.43
N LEU A 526 25.74 2.92 0.15
CA LEU A 526 25.74 1.91 -0.90
C LEU A 526 26.81 0.83 -0.67
N ARG A 527 28.02 1.23 -0.27
CA ARG A 527 29.09 0.27 0.05
C ARG A 527 28.75 -0.58 1.27
N ALA A 528 28.11 -0.01 2.29
CA ALA A 528 27.72 -0.75 3.49
C ALA A 528 26.68 -1.83 3.19
N ALA A 529 25.77 -1.58 2.24
CA ALA A 529 24.73 -2.51 1.80
C ALA A 529 25.15 -3.44 0.64
N ASP A 530 26.42 -3.43 0.23
CA ASP A 530 26.95 -4.17 -0.93
C ASP A 530 26.23 -3.85 -2.26
N VAL A 531 25.87 -2.58 -2.46
CA VAL A 531 25.26 -2.08 -3.69
C VAL A 531 26.28 -1.33 -4.55
N PRO A 532 26.50 -1.73 -5.81
CA PRO A 532 27.40 -1.02 -6.71
C PRO A 532 26.94 0.42 -7.00
N LEU A 533 27.88 1.37 -6.92
CA LEU A 533 27.62 2.77 -7.25
C LEU A 533 27.39 2.97 -8.75
N VAL A 534 26.27 3.61 -9.09
CA VAL A 534 25.94 4.11 -10.44
C VAL A 534 26.10 5.63 -10.50
N HIS A 535 25.53 6.36 -9.54
CA HIS A 535 25.68 7.81 -9.43
C HIS A 535 25.76 8.23 -7.96
N GLU A 536 26.76 9.05 -7.62
CA GLU A 536 26.87 9.60 -6.28
C GLU A 536 25.93 10.79 -6.12
N ASN A 537 24.94 10.64 -5.26
CA ASN A 537 24.16 11.74 -4.71
C ASN A 537 23.95 11.48 -3.22
N PRO A 538 24.75 12.09 -2.33
CA PRO A 538 24.69 11.78 -0.90
C PRO A 538 23.39 12.23 -0.24
N ASN A 539 22.57 13.06 -0.90
CA ASN A 539 21.33 13.60 -0.33
C ASN A 539 20.11 12.68 -0.54
N VAL A 540 20.27 11.54 -1.23
CA VAL A 540 19.19 10.54 -1.32
C VAL A 540 19.01 9.92 0.06
N GLY A 541 17.78 9.95 0.57
CA GLY A 541 17.46 9.46 1.92
C GLY A 541 17.54 10.53 3.00
N ASP A 542 18.29 11.61 2.80
CA ASP A 542 18.44 12.71 3.77
C ASP A 542 17.23 13.65 3.80
N ASN A 543 17.21 14.59 4.77
CA ASN A 543 16.21 15.65 4.88
C ASN A 543 14.78 15.12 5.14
N LEU A 544 14.66 13.93 5.77
CA LEU A 544 13.38 13.41 6.23
C LEU A 544 12.77 14.40 7.23
N GLN A 545 11.53 14.80 6.97
CA GLN A 545 10.71 15.65 7.81
C GLN A 545 9.36 14.98 8.00
N ASP A 546 8.75 15.16 9.16
CA ASP A 546 7.43 14.61 9.47
C ASP A 546 6.81 15.41 10.62
N HIS A 547 5.48 15.47 10.71
CA HIS A 547 4.79 16.15 11.81
C HIS A 547 4.76 15.26 13.06
N PRO A 548 5.41 15.66 14.17
CA PRO A 548 5.20 15.03 15.45
C PRO A 548 3.98 15.63 16.16
N TYR A 549 3.21 14.80 16.85
CA TYR A 549 2.09 15.25 17.68
C TYR A 549 2.11 14.63 19.07
N MET A 550 1.52 15.35 20.02
CA MET A 550 1.25 14.87 21.37
C MET A 550 -0.27 14.64 21.53
N PRO A 551 -0.73 13.39 21.71
CA PRO A 551 -2.14 13.12 22.00
C PRO A 551 -2.47 13.38 23.48
N LEU A 552 -3.68 13.86 23.75
CA LEU A 552 -4.28 13.92 25.07
C LEU A 552 -5.74 13.45 25.01
N GLY A 553 -6.04 12.35 25.69
CA GLY A 553 -7.38 11.79 25.82
C GLY A 553 -8.10 12.35 27.04
N PHE A 554 -9.34 12.80 26.87
CA PHE A 554 -10.23 13.30 27.91
C PHE A 554 -11.43 12.37 28.06
N GLU A 555 -11.85 12.10 29.29
CA GLU A 555 -13.03 11.26 29.54
C GLU A 555 -14.31 12.01 29.14
N VAL A 556 -15.18 11.33 28.40
CA VAL A 556 -16.42 11.88 27.87
C VAL A 556 -17.58 11.61 28.83
N ASN A 557 -18.51 12.57 28.95
CA ASN A 557 -19.67 12.43 29.83
C ASN A 557 -20.55 11.20 29.43
N PRO A 558 -21.10 10.45 30.41
CA PRO A 558 -21.89 9.26 30.12
C PRO A 558 -23.05 9.50 29.14
N GLY A 559 -23.18 8.62 28.14
CA GLY A 559 -24.26 8.65 27.15
C GLY A 559 -23.92 9.36 25.84
N ILE A 560 -22.72 9.91 25.69
CA ILE A 560 -22.21 10.41 24.41
C ILE A 560 -21.40 9.29 23.75
N PRO A 561 -21.79 8.86 22.52
CA PRO A 561 -21.13 7.76 21.84
C PRO A 561 -19.76 8.17 21.31
N THR A 562 -18.80 7.24 21.34
CA THR A 562 -17.47 7.38 20.73
C THR A 562 -17.11 6.08 20.01
N LEU A 563 -16.02 6.07 19.22
CA LEU A 563 -15.54 4.84 18.58
C LEU A 563 -15.07 3.79 19.60
N ASP A 564 -14.87 4.15 20.87
CA ASP A 564 -14.57 3.21 21.96
C ASP A 564 -15.71 2.20 22.18
N ASP A 565 -16.96 2.58 21.85
CA ASP A 565 -18.12 1.69 21.93
C ASP A 565 -17.97 0.47 21.00
N LEU A 566 -17.19 0.58 19.92
CA LEU A 566 -16.88 -0.54 19.01
C LEU A 566 -15.99 -1.62 19.66
N ALA A 567 -15.43 -1.39 20.85
CA ALA A 567 -14.84 -2.46 21.65
C ALA A 567 -15.90 -3.49 22.11
N ASN A 568 -17.17 -3.11 22.16
CA ASN A 568 -18.28 -4.02 22.39
C ASN A 568 -18.59 -4.83 21.13
N LYS A 569 -18.53 -6.16 21.26
CA LYS A 569 -18.78 -7.09 20.14
C LYS A 569 -20.17 -6.96 19.54
N THR A 570 -21.18 -6.58 20.32
CA THR A 570 -22.54 -6.43 19.81
C THR A 570 -22.61 -5.26 18.85
N ASP A 571 -22.08 -4.11 19.26
CA ASP A 571 -22.09 -2.87 18.49
C ASP A 571 -21.18 -3.00 17.27
N PHE A 572 -19.98 -3.58 17.44
CA PHE A 572 -19.08 -3.90 16.34
C PHE A 572 -19.73 -4.80 15.27
N ASN A 573 -20.49 -5.82 15.67
CA ASN A 573 -21.11 -6.74 14.71
C ASN A 573 -22.32 -6.14 13.98
N ALA A 574 -22.97 -5.12 14.55
CA ALA A 574 -24.11 -4.45 13.94
C ALA A 574 -23.66 -3.35 12.94
N ALA A 575 -22.52 -2.73 13.19
CA ALA A 575 -22.05 -1.57 12.42
C ALA A 575 -21.86 -1.83 10.90
N PRO A 576 -21.36 -3.00 10.44
CA PRO A 576 -21.30 -3.31 9.01
C PRO A 576 -22.67 -3.40 8.34
N ASP A 577 -23.68 -3.97 9.01
CA ASP A 577 -25.02 -4.11 8.44
C ASP A 577 -25.68 -2.74 8.26
N GLU A 578 -25.50 -1.84 9.23
CA GLU A 578 -25.97 -0.45 9.14
C GLU A 578 -25.27 0.32 8.00
N TYR A 579 -23.94 0.24 7.92
CA TYR A 579 -23.17 0.91 6.88
C TYR A 579 -23.51 0.40 5.47
N LEU A 580 -23.70 -0.91 5.30
CA LEU A 580 -24.06 -1.51 4.01
C LEU A 580 -25.49 -1.19 3.58
N ALA A 581 -26.40 -0.93 4.52
CA ALA A 581 -27.77 -0.55 4.22
C ALA A 581 -27.84 0.88 3.67
N ASP A 582 -27.29 1.84 4.40
CA ASP A 582 -27.57 3.27 4.17
C ASP A 582 -26.32 4.18 4.19
N ALA A 583 -25.12 3.62 4.36
CA ALA A 583 -23.86 4.35 4.57
C ALA A 583 -23.93 5.29 5.79
N THR A 584 -24.55 4.81 6.87
CA THR A 584 -24.66 5.48 8.17
C THR A 584 -23.95 4.68 9.27
N GLY A 585 -24.00 5.19 10.49
CA GLY A 585 -23.41 4.54 11.65
C GLY A 585 -21.91 4.79 11.79
N PRO A 586 -21.27 4.16 12.79
CA PRO A 586 -19.90 4.47 13.19
C PRO A 586 -18.84 4.08 12.15
N LEU A 587 -19.17 3.29 11.12
CA LEU A 587 -18.24 2.98 10.03
C LEU A 587 -18.28 4.00 8.89
N ALA A 588 -19.27 4.92 8.88
CA ALA A 588 -19.47 5.86 7.78
C ALA A 588 -18.56 7.09 7.82
N THR A 589 -17.88 7.31 8.94
CA THR A 589 -17.10 8.52 9.20
C THR A 589 -15.88 8.18 10.03
N VAL A 590 -14.90 9.06 9.98
CA VAL A 590 -13.75 9.09 10.90
C VAL A 590 -13.88 10.28 11.86
N ALA A 591 -14.88 11.15 11.65
CA ALA A 591 -15.17 12.40 12.35
C ALA A 591 -13.92 13.00 13.03
N LEU A 592 -13.12 13.71 12.23
CA LEU A 592 -11.92 14.40 12.67
C LEU A 592 -12.17 15.90 12.52
N GLY A 593 -12.22 16.63 13.64
CA GLY A 593 -12.15 18.09 13.61
C GLY A 593 -10.69 18.54 13.52
N GLY A 594 -10.42 19.52 12.65
CA GLY A 594 -9.13 20.18 12.50
C GLY A 594 -9.19 21.64 12.93
N ALA A 595 -8.04 22.22 13.31
CA ALA A 595 -7.86 23.66 13.46
C ALA A 595 -6.39 24.02 13.19
N LEU A 596 -6.14 24.91 12.24
CA LEU A 596 -4.82 25.42 11.89
C LEU A 596 -4.60 26.78 12.56
N LEU A 597 -3.61 26.87 13.45
CA LEU A 597 -3.40 28.01 14.34
C LEU A 597 -1.96 28.53 14.29
N SER A 598 -1.81 29.84 14.43
CA SER A 598 -0.49 30.46 14.63
C SER A 598 -0.05 30.35 16.09
N LEU A 599 1.26 30.50 16.33
CA LEU A 599 1.79 30.56 17.71
C LEU A 599 1.16 31.70 18.52
N ALA A 600 0.81 32.81 17.87
CA ALA A 600 0.18 33.95 18.54
C ALA A 600 -1.23 33.62 19.04
N GLN A 601 -1.97 32.77 18.31
CA GLN A 601 -3.31 32.34 18.71
C GLN A 601 -3.29 31.39 19.91
N ILE A 602 -2.32 30.47 19.98
CA ILE A 602 -2.22 29.54 21.11
C ILE A 602 -1.54 30.15 22.36
N LEU A 603 -0.83 31.27 22.20
CA LEU A 603 -0.14 31.99 23.29
C LEU A 603 -0.66 33.44 23.41
N PRO A 604 -1.87 33.67 23.93
CA PRO A 604 -2.46 35.00 24.02
C PRO A 604 -1.72 35.93 25.02
N ASN A 605 -0.90 35.38 25.91
CA ASN A 605 -0.06 36.19 26.80
C ASN A 605 1.11 36.80 26.01
N ALA A 606 1.06 38.11 25.78
CA ALA A 606 2.06 38.84 24.99
C ALA A 606 3.50 38.71 25.52
N THR A 607 3.69 38.54 26.84
CA THR A 607 5.03 38.38 27.43
C THR A 607 5.57 36.98 27.18
N GLU A 608 4.73 35.96 27.31
CA GLU A 608 5.11 34.57 27.01
C GLU A 608 5.42 34.39 25.52
N TYR A 609 4.56 34.91 24.65
CA TYR A 609 4.78 34.92 23.20
C TYR A 609 6.08 35.64 22.83
N ALA A 610 6.33 36.83 23.40
CA ALA A 610 7.58 37.56 23.16
C ALA A 610 8.83 36.82 23.65
N SER A 611 8.72 36.12 24.78
CA SER A 611 9.80 35.29 25.33
C SER A 611 10.13 34.13 24.40
N LEU A 612 9.12 33.33 24.01
CA LEU A 612 9.28 32.19 23.12
C LEU A 612 9.86 32.62 21.75
N THR A 613 9.26 33.62 21.13
CA THR A 613 9.74 34.12 19.82
C THR A 613 11.16 34.68 19.89
N SER A 614 11.54 35.34 20.99
CA SER A 614 12.92 35.79 21.24
C SER A 614 13.89 34.62 21.38
N GLU A 615 13.49 33.55 22.07
CA GLU A 615 14.30 32.34 22.23
C GLU A 615 14.50 31.62 20.89
N LEU A 616 13.41 31.37 20.15
CA LEU A 616 13.45 30.73 18.83
C LEU A 616 14.31 31.54 17.85
N SER A 617 14.23 32.87 17.87
CA SER A 617 15.05 33.75 17.02
C SER A 617 16.55 33.66 17.31
N LYS A 618 16.95 33.20 18.50
CA LYS A 618 18.36 33.01 18.87
C LYS A 618 18.89 31.65 18.44
N LEU A 619 18.02 30.72 18.05
CA LEU A 619 18.41 29.41 17.54
C LEU A 619 19.07 29.58 16.17
N LYS A 620 20.40 29.75 16.19
CA LYS A 620 21.22 29.75 14.99
C LYS A 620 21.43 28.31 14.54
N SER A 621 20.94 28.02 13.34
CA SER A 621 21.30 26.83 12.57
C SER A 621 22.83 26.65 12.54
N LYS A 622 23.35 25.56 13.12
CA LYS A 622 24.78 25.21 13.09
C LYS A 622 25.19 24.47 11.82
N THR A 623 24.33 24.39 10.80
CA THR A 623 24.66 23.71 9.54
C THR A 623 25.47 24.59 8.59
N SER A 624 26.45 23.98 7.92
CA SER A 624 27.17 24.58 6.79
C SER A 624 26.50 24.26 5.44
N HIS A 625 25.47 23.39 5.43
CA HIS A 625 24.77 23.00 4.22
C HIS A 625 23.82 24.13 3.76
N PRO A 626 24.04 24.74 2.59
CA PRO A 626 23.35 25.97 2.21
C PRO A 626 21.83 25.77 2.02
N GLY A 627 21.40 24.61 1.50
CA GLY A 627 19.97 24.31 1.36
C GLY A 627 19.27 24.14 2.70
N LEU A 628 19.91 23.48 3.66
CA LEU A 628 19.34 23.27 4.98
C LEU A 628 19.31 24.58 5.80
N ALA A 629 20.36 25.39 5.71
CA ALA A 629 20.38 26.73 6.30
C ALA A 629 19.26 27.62 5.74
N ALA A 630 18.96 27.52 4.43
CA ALA A 630 17.86 28.24 3.82
C ALA A 630 16.50 27.76 4.31
N GLN A 631 16.28 26.44 4.40
CA GLN A 631 15.07 25.86 4.98
C GLN A 631 14.85 26.35 6.41
N TYR A 632 15.84 26.23 7.30
CA TYR A 632 15.71 26.68 8.70
C TYR A 632 15.36 28.16 8.85
N ARG A 633 15.87 29.01 7.96
CA ARG A 633 15.50 30.43 7.95
C ARG A 633 14.04 30.65 7.55
N LEU A 634 13.52 29.86 6.60
CA LEU A 634 12.13 29.94 6.15
C LEU A 634 11.19 29.34 7.19
N THR A 635 11.48 28.14 7.72
CA THR A 635 10.77 27.51 8.85
C THR A 635 10.64 28.48 10.03
N LEU A 636 11.73 29.13 10.44
CA LEU A 636 11.68 30.14 11.50
C LEU A 636 10.83 31.35 11.11
N SER A 637 10.90 31.80 9.85
CA SER A 637 10.09 32.91 9.38
C SER A 637 8.60 32.60 9.35
N ASP A 638 8.22 31.35 9.06
CA ASP A 638 6.83 30.90 9.02
C ASP A 638 6.28 30.76 10.44
N LEU A 639 7.06 30.12 11.33
CA LEU A 639 6.74 29.97 12.75
C LEU A 639 6.48 31.30 13.46
N LEU A 640 7.25 32.33 13.13
CA LEU A 640 7.15 33.67 13.74
C LEU A 640 6.09 34.57 13.09
N ASN A 641 5.48 34.14 11.99
CA ASN A 641 4.45 34.91 11.30
C ASN A 641 3.08 34.67 11.96
N PRO A 642 2.44 35.68 12.57
CA PRO A 642 1.15 35.50 13.25
C PRO A 642 0.00 35.15 12.31
N SER A 643 0.18 35.33 10.99
CA SER A 643 -0.79 34.95 9.95
C SER A 643 -0.55 33.56 9.36
N GLU A 644 0.50 32.86 9.77
CA GLU A 644 0.75 31.49 9.32
C GLU A 644 0.45 30.52 10.44
N ALA A 645 -0.13 29.38 10.05
CA ALA A 645 -0.34 28.31 11.01
C ALA A 645 0.99 27.61 11.27
N ALA A 646 1.28 27.39 12.54
CA ALA A 646 2.43 26.63 13.01
C ALA A 646 2.03 25.46 13.91
N VAL A 647 0.73 25.36 14.20
CA VAL A 647 0.12 24.40 15.07
C VAL A 647 -1.10 23.88 14.36
N GLN A 648 -1.30 22.57 14.43
CA GLN A 648 -2.59 21.97 14.12
C GLN A 648 -3.11 21.28 15.37
N HIS A 649 -4.38 21.53 15.68
CA HIS A 649 -5.12 20.65 16.55
C HIS A 649 -5.97 19.75 15.67
N MET A 650 -5.85 18.45 15.88
CA MET A 650 -6.82 17.49 15.38
C MET A 650 -7.52 16.83 16.55
N ASN A 651 -8.66 16.19 16.30
CA ASN A 651 -9.31 15.37 17.30
C ASN A 651 -9.75 14.03 16.74
N THR A 652 -10.10 13.12 17.64
CA THR A 652 -10.88 11.93 17.35
C THR A 652 -11.77 11.62 18.55
N ALA A 653 -13.02 11.24 18.29
CA ALA A 653 -13.92 10.68 19.30
C ALA A 653 -13.54 9.21 19.58
N SER A 654 -12.34 9.01 20.14
CA SER A 654 -11.83 7.72 20.60
C SER A 654 -10.72 7.93 21.63
N GLY A 655 -10.46 6.91 22.45
CA GLY A 655 -9.25 6.84 23.27
C GLY A 655 -8.04 6.35 22.48
N MET A 656 -6.85 6.67 22.96
CA MET A 656 -5.59 6.24 22.34
C MET A 656 -4.63 5.63 23.35
N ASN A 657 -3.78 4.70 22.92
CA ASN A 657 -2.72 4.11 23.73
C ASN A 657 -1.31 4.43 23.18
N PRO A 658 -0.81 5.65 23.38
CA PRO A 658 0.47 6.09 22.84
C PRO A 658 1.70 5.39 23.45
N GLU A 659 1.55 4.65 24.56
CA GLU A 659 2.63 3.82 25.10
C GLU A 659 2.97 2.64 24.18
N LEU A 660 2.04 2.22 23.32
CA LEU A 660 2.22 1.15 22.32
C LEU A 660 2.56 1.71 20.93
N ALA A 661 3.45 2.69 20.87
CA ALA A 661 3.80 3.41 19.64
C ALA A 661 4.29 2.53 18.48
N ASN A 662 4.91 1.39 18.78
CA ASN A 662 5.38 0.42 17.79
C ASN A 662 4.29 -0.59 17.36
N ASP A 663 3.22 -0.73 18.15
CA ASP A 663 2.10 -1.61 17.84
C ASP A 663 0.89 -0.76 17.45
N THR A 664 0.88 -0.35 16.18
CA THR A 664 -0.16 0.52 15.61
C THR A 664 -1.55 -0.14 15.61
N THR A 665 -1.65 -1.46 15.82
CA THR A 665 -2.92 -2.18 15.98
C THR A 665 -3.64 -1.83 17.29
N GLN A 666 -2.91 -1.28 18.27
CA GLN A 666 -3.43 -0.93 19.59
C GLN A 666 -3.42 0.59 19.85
N LEU A 667 -2.88 1.39 18.93
CA LEU A 667 -2.66 2.82 19.13
C LEU A 667 -3.96 3.62 19.27
N PHE A 668 -4.99 3.27 18.49
CA PHE A 668 -6.29 3.96 18.43
C PHE A 668 -7.38 3.29 19.27
N PHE A 669 -6.98 2.64 20.35
CA PHE A 669 -7.89 2.04 21.31
C PHE A 669 -7.56 2.50 22.72
N ALA A 670 -8.59 2.80 23.50
CA ALA A 670 -8.41 3.02 24.92
C ALA A 670 -7.88 1.74 25.62
N PRO A 671 -6.82 1.84 26.43
CA PRO A 671 -6.32 0.71 27.22
C PRO A 671 -7.24 0.37 28.41
N THR A 672 -8.22 1.22 28.70
CA THR A 672 -9.15 1.09 29.83
C THR A 672 -10.59 1.30 29.35
N PRO A 673 -11.59 0.64 29.96
CA PRO A 673 -13.00 0.89 29.64
C PRO A 673 -13.39 2.35 29.90
N GLY A 674 -14.10 2.94 28.95
CA GLY A 674 -14.58 4.31 28.98
C GLY A 674 -14.70 4.88 27.56
N ASN A 675 -15.42 5.99 27.43
CA ASN A 675 -15.52 6.73 26.18
C ASN A 675 -14.63 7.97 26.31
N TYR A 676 -13.83 8.23 25.28
CA TYR A 676 -12.82 9.27 25.30
C TYR A 676 -12.89 10.14 24.05
N PHE A 677 -12.42 11.38 24.22
CA PHE A 677 -12.17 12.32 23.14
C PHE A 677 -10.70 12.70 23.19
N THR A 678 -9.95 12.36 22.15
CA THR A 678 -8.51 12.61 22.09
C THR A 678 -8.22 13.80 21.20
N ILE A 679 -7.50 14.79 21.74
CA ILE A 679 -7.00 15.95 21.01
C ILE A 679 -5.51 15.74 20.70
N LEU A 680 -5.13 15.96 19.46
CA LEU A 680 -3.77 15.85 18.94
C LEU A 680 -3.19 17.25 18.78
N GLY A 681 -2.18 17.59 19.57
CA GLY A 681 -1.40 18.82 19.38
C GLY A 681 -0.23 18.56 18.44
N VAL A 682 -0.30 19.07 17.20
CA VAL A 682 0.63 18.78 16.11
C VAL A 682 1.58 19.96 15.87
N LEU A 683 2.88 19.66 15.70
CA LEU A 683 3.89 20.62 15.27
C LEU A 683 4.03 20.60 13.73
N GLU A 684 3.64 21.69 13.08
CA GLU A 684 3.59 21.80 11.61
C GLU A 684 4.95 22.15 10.97
N HIS A 685 5.83 22.83 11.70
CA HIS A 685 7.11 23.33 11.18
C HIS A 685 8.32 22.79 11.97
N PRO A 686 8.60 21.47 11.92
CA PRO A 686 9.70 20.87 12.66
C PRO A 686 11.08 21.26 12.10
N PHE A 687 12.04 21.46 12.99
CA PHE A 687 13.45 21.72 12.66
C PHE A 687 14.30 20.44 12.62
N SER A 688 13.88 19.37 13.29
CA SER A 688 14.57 18.08 13.19
C SER A 688 14.60 17.58 11.75
N ARG A 689 15.68 16.90 11.38
CA ARG A 689 15.89 16.33 10.04
C ARG A 689 16.46 14.94 10.18
N GLY A 690 15.75 13.97 9.63
CA GLY A 690 16.12 12.57 9.67
C GLY A 690 16.69 12.04 8.37
N THR A 691 16.80 10.71 8.31
CA THR A 691 17.31 9.94 7.17
C THR A 691 16.48 8.67 6.91
N VAL A 692 16.58 8.15 5.69
CA VAL A 692 16.06 6.83 5.27
C VAL A 692 17.11 6.17 4.38
N HIS A 693 17.71 5.08 4.85
CA HIS A 693 18.80 4.42 4.13
C HIS A 693 18.67 2.90 4.11
N ILE A 694 19.07 2.29 2.99
CA ILE A 694 19.17 0.84 2.88
C ILE A 694 20.20 0.27 3.86
N VAL A 695 19.87 -0.87 4.46
CA VAL A 695 20.79 -1.68 5.27
C VAL A 695 21.19 -2.99 4.60
N SER A 696 20.56 -3.30 3.47
CA SER A 696 20.72 -4.53 2.70
C SER A 696 20.48 -4.27 1.22
N SER A 697 21.07 -5.10 0.36
CA SER A 697 20.77 -5.13 -1.07
C SER A 697 19.51 -5.94 -1.42
N ASP A 698 18.88 -6.59 -0.42
CA ASP A 698 17.60 -7.29 -0.55
C ASP A 698 16.44 -6.28 -0.53
N PRO A 699 15.65 -6.14 -1.61
CA PRO A 699 14.53 -5.20 -1.67
C PRO A 699 13.38 -5.52 -0.72
N ALA A 700 13.31 -6.74 -0.17
CA ALA A 700 12.29 -7.11 0.82
C ALA A 700 12.65 -6.65 2.24
N VAL A 701 13.88 -6.21 2.48
CA VAL A 701 14.32 -5.68 3.78
C VAL A 701 14.01 -4.19 3.82
N HIS A 702 13.27 -3.76 4.84
CA HIS A 702 12.97 -2.34 5.05
C HIS A 702 14.25 -1.52 5.25
N PRO A 703 14.29 -0.26 4.80
CA PRO A 703 15.39 0.64 5.11
C PRO A 703 15.39 0.99 6.60
N ASP A 704 16.53 1.42 7.12
CA ASP A 704 16.59 2.14 8.39
C ASP A 704 15.89 3.48 8.21
N ILE A 705 14.89 3.75 9.05
CA ILE A 705 14.11 5.00 9.04
C ILE A 705 14.42 5.71 10.35
N ASP A 706 15.08 6.86 10.29
CA ASP A 706 15.46 7.63 11.46
C ASP A 706 15.00 9.09 11.32
N PRO A 707 13.80 9.45 11.80
CA PRO A 707 13.28 10.82 11.69
C PRO A 707 14.01 11.85 12.58
N HIS A 708 14.83 11.40 13.53
CA HIS A 708 15.49 12.25 14.53
C HIS A 708 14.49 13.09 15.33
N TYR A 709 13.35 12.52 15.70
CA TYR A 709 12.28 13.27 16.35
C TYR A 709 12.75 14.01 17.61
N LEU A 710 12.46 15.31 17.69
CA LEU A 710 12.79 16.18 18.82
C LEU A 710 14.29 16.32 19.11
N GLU A 711 15.16 16.01 18.13
CA GLU A 711 16.60 16.28 18.21
C GLU A 711 16.86 17.79 18.28
N HIS A 712 16.16 18.56 17.44
CA HIS A 712 16.29 20.01 17.48
C HIS A 712 15.51 20.60 18.67
N PRO A 713 16.15 21.43 19.52
CA PRO A 713 15.52 21.91 20.76
C PRO A 713 14.27 22.77 20.54
N ALA A 714 14.15 23.46 19.39
CA ALA A 714 12.94 24.20 19.05
C ALA A 714 11.69 23.32 19.08
N ASP A 715 11.80 22.07 18.61
CA ASP A 715 10.64 21.21 18.36
C ASP A 715 9.96 20.85 19.67
N ILE A 716 10.74 20.46 20.69
CA ILE A 716 10.16 20.13 22.00
C ILE A 716 9.67 21.37 22.74
N THR A 717 10.35 22.52 22.59
CA THR A 717 9.91 23.79 23.19
C THR A 717 8.55 24.21 22.63
N ILE A 718 8.36 24.15 21.31
CA ILE A 718 7.09 24.52 20.66
C ILE A 718 6.01 23.50 21.00
N LEU A 719 6.30 22.20 20.87
CA LEU A 719 5.33 21.13 21.16
C LEU A 719 4.86 21.16 22.62
N SER A 720 5.71 21.57 23.56
CA SER A 720 5.31 21.79 24.96
C SER A 720 4.25 22.87 25.10
N LYS A 721 4.39 23.99 24.38
CA LYS A 721 3.40 25.08 24.39
C LYS A 721 2.10 24.69 23.72
N ILE A 722 2.16 23.95 22.61
CA ILE A 722 0.98 23.37 21.96
C ILE A 722 0.23 22.46 22.93
N THR A 723 0.95 21.52 23.55
CA THR A 723 0.34 20.52 24.44
C THR A 723 -0.28 21.15 25.69
N LEU A 724 0.40 22.14 26.30
CA LEU A 724 -0.16 22.87 27.45
C LEU A 724 -1.38 23.70 27.06
N HIS A 725 -1.41 24.28 25.86
CA HIS A 725 -2.58 24.99 25.36
C HIS A 725 -3.79 24.06 25.21
N VAL A 726 -3.60 22.85 24.64
CA VAL A 726 -4.67 21.84 24.53
C VAL A 726 -5.30 21.56 25.90
N GLN A 727 -4.47 21.25 26.91
CA GLN A 727 -4.97 20.91 28.25
C GLN A 727 -5.58 22.10 29.00
N ASN A 728 -4.90 23.25 29.00
CA ASN A 728 -5.20 24.35 29.91
C ASN A 728 -6.16 25.39 29.32
N ALA A 729 -6.39 25.36 28.01
CA ALA A 729 -7.26 26.30 27.32
C ALA A 729 -8.37 25.55 26.55
N LEU A 730 -8.02 24.77 25.52
CA LEU A 730 -9.01 24.19 24.61
C LEU A 730 -9.96 23.21 25.31
N ALA A 731 -9.42 22.20 26.00
CA ALA A 731 -10.23 21.14 26.60
C ALA A 731 -11.18 21.63 27.71
N VAL A 732 -10.84 22.75 28.36
CA VAL A 732 -11.61 23.34 29.47
C VAL A 732 -12.52 24.49 29.04
N THR A 733 -12.65 24.74 27.73
CA THR A 733 -13.50 25.79 27.18
C THR A 733 -14.85 25.23 26.69
N PRO A 734 -15.99 25.83 27.08
CA PRO A 734 -17.29 25.49 26.51
C PRO A 734 -17.43 25.91 25.04
N PRO A 735 -18.25 25.22 24.23
CA PRO A 735 -19.12 24.11 24.64
C PRO A 735 -18.43 22.74 24.76
N LEU A 736 -17.20 22.55 24.25
CA LEU A 736 -16.55 21.24 24.28
C LEU A 736 -16.42 20.70 25.70
N SER A 737 -15.96 21.53 26.64
CA SER A 737 -15.79 21.11 28.03
C SER A 737 -17.09 20.65 28.70
N ASP A 738 -18.27 21.12 28.26
CA ASP A 738 -19.56 20.70 28.82
C ASP A 738 -19.90 19.23 28.52
N HIS A 739 -19.23 18.66 27.51
CA HIS A 739 -19.35 17.25 27.11
C HIS A 739 -18.28 16.34 27.72
N LEU A 740 -17.30 16.91 28.44
CA LEU A 740 -16.18 16.19 29.03
C LEU A 740 -16.34 16.10 30.57
N VAL A 741 -15.88 14.99 31.14
CA VAL A 741 -15.93 14.78 32.59
C VAL A 741 -15.04 15.79 33.31
N GLY A 742 -15.57 16.38 34.38
CA GLY A 742 -14.88 17.42 35.14
C GLY A 742 -14.59 18.67 34.32
N ASN A 743 -15.41 18.95 33.30
CA ASN A 743 -15.24 20.07 32.36
C ASN A 743 -13.86 20.05 31.69
N GLY A 744 -13.45 18.88 31.17
CA GLY A 744 -12.19 18.71 30.46
C GLY A 744 -10.95 18.54 31.34
N THR A 745 -11.12 18.34 32.65
CA THR A 745 -9.99 18.13 33.58
C THR A 745 -9.68 16.67 33.88
N VAL A 746 -10.59 15.74 33.54
CA VAL A 746 -10.38 14.31 33.73
C VAL A 746 -9.81 13.69 32.47
N LEU A 747 -8.55 13.25 32.56
CA LEU A 747 -7.82 12.61 31.48
C LEU A 747 -8.07 11.10 31.45
N GLN A 748 -7.93 10.51 30.27
CA GLN A 748 -7.78 9.07 30.12
C GLN A 748 -6.56 8.58 30.94
N PRO A 749 -6.63 7.44 31.66
CA PRO A 749 -5.63 7.03 32.66
C PRO A 749 -4.17 6.91 32.19
N VAL A 750 -3.91 6.75 30.89
CA VAL A 750 -2.54 6.67 30.33
C VAL A 750 -1.82 8.03 30.34
N TYR A 751 -2.58 9.12 30.39
CA TYR A 751 -2.06 10.48 30.42
C TYR A 751 -1.94 10.99 31.86
N ARG A 752 -1.06 11.96 32.03
CA ARG A 752 -0.85 12.65 33.30
C ARG A 752 -1.17 14.13 33.12
N HIS A 753 -1.61 14.76 34.20
CA HIS A 753 -1.77 16.21 34.21
C HIS A 753 -0.43 16.88 33.91
N LEU A 754 -0.44 17.75 32.90
CA LEU A 754 0.73 18.42 32.38
C LEU A 754 0.97 19.75 33.08
N THR A 755 2.25 20.03 33.31
CA THR A 755 2.80 21.22 33.92
C THR A 755 4.05 21.62 33.14
N GLU A 756 4.51 22.86 33.30
CA GLU A 756 5.79 23.31 32.73
C GLU A 756 6.98 22.43 33.17
N GLU A 757 6.90 21.76 34.33
CA GLU A 757 7.98 20.92 34.86
C GLU A 757 8.02 19.51 34.23
N ASN A 758 6.87 18.94 33.83
CA ASN A 758 6.79 17.55 33.36
C ASN A 758 6.44 17.40 31.87
N VAL A 759 5.99 18.46 31.19
CA VAL A 759 5.46 18.38 29.82
C VAL A 759 6.47 17.79 28.84
N GLU A 760 7.74 18.19 28.90
CA GLU A 760 8.77 17.64 28.01
C GLU A 760 8.97 16.12 28.22
N SER A 761 8.98 15.67 29.47
CA SER A 761 9.14 14.25 29.80
C SER A 761 7.96 13.43 29.29
N GLU A 762 6.74 13.96 29.39
CA GLU A 762 5.54 13.30 28.91
C GLU A 762 5.48 13.29 27.37
N ILE A 763 5.91 14.36 26.70
CA ILE A 763 6.07 14.40 25.24
C ILE A 763 7.03 13.31 24.79
N ARG A 764 8.22 13.19 25.39
CA ARG A 764 9.18 12.13 25.02
C ARG A 764 8.58 10.74 25.22
N ARG A 765 7.76 10.56 26.26
CA ARG A 765 7.08 9.29 26.57
C ARG A 765 5.97 8.94 25.56
N LEU A 766 5.23 9.92 25.05
CA LEU A 766 3.95 9.66 24.36
C LEU A 766 3.83 10.20 22.93
N MET A 767 4.71 11.09 22.48
CA MET A 767 4.67 11.66 21.12
C MET A 767 4.56 10.58 20.05
N GLN A 768 3.78 10.86 19.01
CA GLN A 768 3.58 10.01 17.83
C GLN A 768 3.81 10.79 16.53
N SER A 769 3.98 10.05 15.43
CA SER A 769 3.99 10.60 14.08
C SER A 769 2.56 10.82 13.57
N GLU A 770 2.31 11.95 12.92
CA GLU A 770 1.08 12.20 12.13
C GLU A 770 1.10 11.50 10.76
N TYR A 771 2.19 10.80 10.46
CA TYR A 771 2.37 10.01 9.27
C TYR A 771 2.49 10.84 7.98
N HIS A 772 3.19 11.98 8.04
CA HIS A 772 3.47 12.92 6.95
C HIS A 772 4.96 13.03 6.55
N PRO A 773 5.69 11.92 6.31
CA PRO A 773 7.08 11.97 5.94
C PRO A 773 7.28 12.61 4.56
N VAL A 774 8.26 13.50 4.44
CA VAL A 774 8.66 14.16 3.18
C VAL A 774 10.17 14.34 3.10
N GLY A 775 10.67 14.84 1.96
CA GLY A 775 12.02 15.41 1.85
C GLY A 775 13.14 14.46 1.49
N THR A 776 12.92 13.13 1.54
CA THR A 776 13.95 12.10 1.29
C THR A 776 14.47 12.03 -0.15
N CYS A 777 13.76 12.66 -1.09
CA CYS A 777 14.21 12.92 -2.46
C CYS A 777 14.03 14.40 -2.82
N ALA A 778 14.40 15.31 -1.92
CA ALA A 778 14.08 16.74 -2.00
C ALA A 778 14.29 17.38 -3.39
N MET A 779 13.26 18.09 -3.85
CA MET A 779 13.29 18.97 -5.02
C MET A 779 14.00 20.27 -4.64
N LEU A 780 15.29 20.34 -4.97
CA LEU A 780 16.14 21.50 -4.72
C LEU A 780 17.17 21.65 -5.84
N PRO A 781 17.76 22.83 -6.02
CA PRO A 781 18.97 22.97 -6.82
C PRO A 781 20.06 22.01 -6.34
N LYS A 782 20.82 21.40 -7.27
CA LYS A 782 21.89 20.45 -6.92
C LYS A 782 22.90 21.00 -5.90
N LYS A 783 23.26 22.28 -6.03
CA LYS A 783 24.18 22.98 -5.10
C LYS A 783 23.62 23.16 -3.68
N SER A 784 22.31 23.00 -3.53
CA SER A 784 21.56 23.10 -2.28
C SER A 784 21.19 21.72 -1.71
N GLY A 785 21.76 20.64 -2.25
CA GLY A 785 21.51 19.27 -1.79
C GLY A 785 20.28 18.60 -2.38
N GLY A 786 19.83 18.99 -3.58
CA GLY A 786 18.68 18.35 -4.22
C GLY A 786 18.95 16.95 -4.74
N VAL A 787 17.91 16.10 -4.69
CA VAL A 787 17.86 14.79 -5.36
C VAL A 787 17.22 14.91 -6.73
N VAL A 788 16.15 15.70 -6.83
CA VAL A 788 15.50 16.04 -8.09
C VAL A 788 15.55 17.53 -8.37
N ASP A 789 15.43 17.91 -9.64
CA ASP A 789 15.26 19.29 -10.05
C ASP A 789 13.80 19.75 -10.00
N GLU A 790 13.54 21.01 -10.36
CA GLU A 790 12.21 21.64 -10.33
C GLU A 790 11.19 20.99 -11.27
N ARG A 791 11.64 20.07 -12.13
CA ARG A 791 10.81 19.24 -13.01
C ARG A 791 10.86 17.77 -12.60
N PHE A 792 11.21 17.44 -11.36
CA PHE A 792 11.21 16.08 -10.81
C PHE A 792 12.28 15.14 -11.39
N ARG A 793 13.25 15.65 -12.17
CA ARG A 793 14.27 14.82 -12.82
C ARG A 793 15.40 14.56 -11.84
N VAL A 794 15.82 13.30 -11.71
CA VAL A 794 16.92 12.93 -10.80
C VAL A 794 18.23 13.56 -11.29
N HIS A 795 18.92 14.29 -10.41
CA HIS A 795 20.17 14.97 -10.75
C HIS A 795 21.24 13.97 -11.20
N GLY A 796 21.85 14.23 -12.37
CA GLY A 796 22.95 13.43 -12.89
C GLY A 796 22.56 12.09 -13.52
N VAL A 797 21.27 11.83 -13.70
CA VAL A 797 20.73 10.62 -14.32
C VAL A 797 19.71 11.00 -15.39
N ARG A 798 19.70 10.28 -16.52
CA ARG A 798 18.75 10.51 -17.61
C ARG A 798 17.60 9.52 -17.58
N GLY A 799 16.41 9.99 -17.97
CA GLY A 799 15.23 9.13 -18.10
C GLY A 799 14.67 8.66 -16.76
N LEU A 800 14.94 9.36 -15.66
CA LEU A 800 14.46 9.03 -14.33
C LEU A 800 13.85 10.25 -13.65
N ARG A 801 12.65 10.07 -13.08
CA ARG A 801 12.00 11.07 -12.21
C ARG A 801 11.57 10.45 -10.88
N VAL A 802 11.42 11.28 -9.86
CA VAL A 802 10.71 10.93 -8.62
C VAL A 802 9.52 11.87 -8.47
N VAL A 803 8.33 11.32 -8.28
CA VAL A 803 7.08 12.08 -8.16
C VAL A 803 6.22 11.43 -7.09
N ASP A 804 6.40 11.89 -5.86
CA ASP A 804 5.60 11.58 -4.67
C ASP A 804 6.00 12.55 -3.54
N ALA A 805 5.54 12.31 -2.31
CA ALA A 805 5.83 13.16 -1.15
C ALA A 805 7.33 13.30 -0.82
N SER A 806 8.20 12.37 -1.24
CA SER A 806 9.65 12.44 -1.01
C SER A 806 10.30 13.69 -1.60
N VAL A 807 9.70 14.28 -2.65
CA VAL A 807 10.28 15.44 -3.34
C VAL A 807 9.94 16.77 -2.70
N ILE A 808 8.98 16.80 -1.77
CA ILE A 808 8.60 18.03 -1.07
C ILE A 808 9.82 18.52 -0.27
N PRO A 809 10.41 19.70 -0.59
CA PRO A 809 11.70 20.09 -0.03
C PRO A 809 11.60 20.56 1.43
N MET A 810 10.46 21.17 1.78
CA MET A 810 10.14 21.69 3.10
C MET A 810 8.70 21.32 3.40
N LEU A 811 8.49 20.66 4.54
CA LEU A 811 7.19 20.20 5.00
C LEU A 811 6.23 21.39 5.16
N PRO A 812 5.08 21.43 4.47
CA PRO A 812 4.07 22.46 4.65
C PRO A 812 3.18 22.15 5.86
N ARG A 813 2.39 23.15 6.29
CA ARG A 813 1.29 22.89 7.22
C ARG A 813 0.25 21.92 6.64
N GLY A 814 -0.38 21.14 7.50
CA GLY A 814 -1.53 20.29 7.22
C GLY A 814 -1.22 18.96 6.56
N ASN A 815 -2.27 18.20 6.29
CA ASN A 815 -2.20 16.87 5.70
C ASN A 815 -1.77 16.91 4.23
N LEU A 816 -0.95 15.93 3.84
CA LEU A 816 -0.24 15.96 2.56
C LEU A 816 -1.05 15.53 1.33
N GLN A 817 -2.23 14.92 1.51
CA GLN A 817 -2.92 14.21 0.44
C GLN A 817 -3.22 15.13 -0.76
N THR A 818 -3.84 16.29 -0.50
CA THR A 818 -4.23 17.28 -1.52
C THR A 818 -3.02 17.76 -2.32
N LEU A 819 -1.93 18.04 -1.61
CA LEU A 819 -0.68 18.52 -2.18
C LEU A 819 0.00 17.48 -3.05
N VAL A 820 0.01 16.21 -2.63
CA VAL A 820 0.58 15.11 -3.42
C VAL A 820 -0.21 14.92 -4.72
N TYR A 821 -1.54 15.05 -4.68
CA TYR A 821 -2.36 15.04 -5.89
C TYR A 821 -2.03 16.22 -6.82
N ALA A 822 -2.02 17.45 -6.30
CA ALA A 822 -1.73 18.66 -7.09
C ALA A 822 -0.32 18.61 -7.72
N LEU A 823 0.67 18.15 -6.94
CA LEU A 823 2.05 17.93 -7.38
C LEU A 823 2.13 16.91 -8.52
N ALA A 824 1.41 15.79 -8.41
CA ALA A 824 1.41 14.75 -9.44
C ALA A 824 0.69 15.18 -10.73
N GLU A 825 -0.39 15.97 -10.63
CA GLU A 825 -1.05 16.59 -11.78
C GLU A 825 -0.10 17.52 -12.54
N ARG A 826 0.63 18.37 -11.81
CA ARG A 826 1.63 19.26 -12.40
C ARG A 826 2.80 18.49 -13.02
N ALA A 827 3.26 17.43 -12.36
CA ALA A 827 4.29 16.55 -12.89
C ALA A 827 3.86 15.90 -14.21
N ALA A 828 2.60 15.48 -14.33
CA ALA A 828 2.06 14.93 -15.57
C ALA A 828 2.16 15.95 -16.73
N ASP A 829 1.85 17.22 -16.48
CA ASP A 829 1.97 18.28 -17.50
C ASP A 829 3.43 18.53 -17.89
N PHE A 830 4.37 18.52 -16.93
CA PHE A 830 5.80 18.61 -17.23
C PHE A 830 6.28 17.45 -18.11
N ILE A 831 5.86 16.22 -17.79
CA ILE A 831 6.21 15.03 -18.58
C ILE A 831 5.62 15.13 -19.99
N LYS A 832 4.34 15.52 -20.12
CA LYS A 832 3.69 15.73 -21.43
C LYS A 832 4.42 16.79 -22.26
N ALA A 833 4.80 17.91 -21.65
CA ALA A 833 5.53 18.99 -22.32
C ALA A 833 6.93 18.55 -22.79
N ASP A 834 7.64 17.75 -22.00
CA ASP A 834 8.98 17.26 -22.36
C ASP A 834 8.92 16.23 -23.51
N LEU A 835 7.83 15.45 -23.59
CA LEU A 835 7.58 14.54 -24.71
C LEU A 835 7.29 15.29 -26.01
N ALA A 836 6.45 16.33 -25.97
CA ALA A 836 6.11 17.12 -27.16
C ALA A 836 7.33 17.77 -27.83
N LYS A 837 8.34 18.18 -27.04
CA LYS A 837 9.59 18.73 -27.58
C LYS A 837 10.43 17.72 -28.36
N SER A 838 10.24 16.42 -28.14
CA SER A 838 11.07 15.36 -28.72
C SER A 838 10.69 14.96 -30.15
N ASP A 839 9.50 15.32 -30.63
CA ASP A 839 9.03 15.00 -31.99
C ASP A 839 9.60 15.93 -33.09
N HIS A 840 10.33 17.00 -32.72
CA HIS A 840 10.87 17.99 -33.67
C HIS A 840 12.37 17.85 -33.96
N GLY A 841 12.98 16.68 -33.74
CA GLY A 841 14.37 16.41 -34.13
C GLY A 841 15.45 17.23 -33.40
N LYS A 842 15.08 17.96 -32.33
CA LYS A 842 16.04 18.60 -31.42
C LYS A 842 16.47 17.59 -30.36
N GLU A 843 17.76 17.59 -30.02
CA GLU A 843 18.29 16.81 -28.90
C GLU A 843 17.44 17.06 -27.66
N ARG A 844 17.06 15.96 -26.99
CA ARG A 844 16.32 16.06 -25.74
C ARG A 844 17.16 16.85 -24.72
N PRO A 845 16.56 17.66 -23.84
CA PRO A 845 17.28 18.57 -22.94
C PRO A 845 18.03 17.87 -21.77
N TRP A 846 18.44 16.61 -21.94
CA TRP A 846 19.14 15.81 -20.93
C TRP A 846 20.62 15.64 -21.23
#